data_AF-A0AAJ2IVC2-F1
#
_entry.id   AF-A0AAJ2IVC2-F1
#
_cell.length_a   1.000
_cell.length_b   1.000
_cell.length_c   1.000
_cell.angle_alpha   90.00
_cell.angle_beta   90.00
_cell.angle_gamma   90.00
#
_symmetry.space_group_name_H-M   'P 1'
#
loop_
_entity.id
_entity.type
_entity.pdbx_description
1 polymer ?
#
loop_
_entity_poly.entity_id
_entity_poly.type
_entity_poly.pdbx_seq_one_letter_code
_entity_poly.pdbx_strand_id
1 'polypeptide(L)'
;MKTNTILKVIAQVALFIGSSSLNFDNILPEQVHYSAPVLWVLMIYRFLGAVSFGYLALILIKNKKLWLIYKENDSSQSKYLNWKNIKPLPFIFLSYYLFHLYMIFMENLNNTHFVIGYRSLNLGLLVEQYFPLVLIILFVLRLVLDLPEGKIPSKLLNVTAELKKEHFYWAVLTALAFTDHLVARLVWNIIFAPVDSTAPLRLIYTDMNILGRQDFIQLLVNLVLIFIVIGTLSYFIVKGIQALTINNINFSVALTSSFLLALVFNFLIQASMRVNEGRMYYGYVVTGINLFQILILMLLFMSIYMVVNRYMIATAIIIFIFGGFSLGNAIKFSVRQEPIYVSELAWLSNLQSLASFIDGKLLVVFSVALLSISFLAVLLSRKFFQGKMMTWKVRTMVLLGIILLFFPIMQNFRNLNEPKQQINFPILSQYIQRYNKSLLWRGSPKLARDKSLSYVWLKKIYGKTMEEPEGYSPSKLKEIVQRYSKEAEKINEKRSEDISDQTVIYILSESLANPNRIIGANLSENPLKNIDKIKAEATGGLMYSNGFAGGTANMEAQSLSGLPMVNYSSNISTINSDVFPSMPFIPSISNQFSEKIALHPENAANYNRNTIYKKLGFDHFYALSNTEKEDILTNQETLDGFVTDAQVYQEVLAKIDPERSQFFSVLTMQNHMSYEKYSGASTIKATGDGYDEEQNKFLQNYVRKISDTDKETQNFLEKLQKINKKITVVFYGDHLSNVFLTHYPSLKAEPLKAYQTDYFIWSNTGNMHNKQEEINAAEFAPALLETTGAKVSPYYALLSKVMWELPSEYNSALAPQLTFNNTLQRYKEDLEIIQYDLTAGKHYLKESDPFFQLSE
;
A
#
# COMPACT_ATOMS: atom_id res chain seq x y z
N MET A 1 38.04 31.99 -28.84
CA MET A 1 38.52 31.37 -27.59
C MET A 1 37.72 30.11 -27.31
N LYS A 2 38.36 28.94 -27.23
CA LYS A 2 37.70 27.72 -26.72
C LYS A 2 37.25 28.01 -25.29
N THR A 3 35.97 28.27 -25.06
CA THR A 3 35.41 28.39 -23.70
C THR A 3 35.79 27.13 -22.94
N ASN A 4 36.69 27.25 -21.97
CA ASN A 4 37.12 26.14 -21.16
C ASN A 4 35.90 25.59 -20.42
N THR A 5 35.47 24.37 -20.76
CA THR A 5 34.30 23.69 -20.16
C THR A 5 34.39 23.70 -18.63
N ILE A 6 35.61 23.63 -18.08
CA ILE A 6 35.89 23.71 -16.64
C ILE A 6 35.44 25.06 -16.06
N LEU A 7 35.75 26.18 -16.71
CA LEU A 7 35.33 27.51 -16.23
C LEU A 7 33.80 27.65 -16.22
N LYS A 8 33.08 27.00 -17.15
CA LYS A 8 31.61 27.00 -17.17
C LYS A 8 31.02 26.24 -15.98
N VAL A 9 31.59 25.09 -15.65
CA VAL A 9 31.18 24.32 -14.47
C VAL A 9 31.45 25.12 -13.19
N ILE A 10 32.64 25.72 -13.06
CA ILE A 10 32.99 26.58 -11.92
C ILE A 10 31.98 27.74 -11.80
N ALA A 11 31.62 28.37 -12.91
CA ALA A 11 30.64 29.45 -12.92
C ALA A 11 29.23 29.02 -12.52
N GLN A 12 28.82 27.81 -12.89
CA GLN A 12 27.52 27.26 -12.48
C GLN A 12 27.51 26.90 -10.99
N VAL A 13 28.60 26.33 -10.47
CA VAL A 13 28.75 26.04 -9.04
C VAL A 13 28.73 27.33 -8.22
N ALA A 14 29.46 28.36 -8.66
CA ALA A 14 29.46 29.66 -8.00
C ALA A 14 28.09 30.35 -8.05
N LEU A 15 27.37 30.25 -9.17
CA LEU A 15 25.98 30.70 -9.28
C LEU A 15 25.06 30.03 -8.26
N PHE A 16 25.16 28.72 -8.12
CA PHE A 16 24.39 27.98 -7.14
C PHE A 16 24.74 28.38 -5.70
N ILE A 17 26.02 28.37 -5.34
CA ILE A 17 26.48 28.72 -3.99
C ILE A 17 26.07 30.15 -3.62
N GLY A 18 26.25 31.10 -4.54
CA GLY A 18 25.85 32.49 -4.32
C GLY A 18 24.32 32.66 -4.24
N SER A 19 23.54 31.91 -5.01
CA SER A 19 22.07 32.04 -4.98
C SER A 19 21.41 31.29 -3.82
N SER A 20 22.05 30.26 -3.30
CA SER A 20 21.51 29.40 -2.24
C SER A 20 21.83 29.89 -0.84
N SER A 21 22.86 30.73 -0.65
CA SER A 21 23.34 31.13 0.68
C SER A 21 23.46 29.93 1.64
N LEU A 22 23.90 28.76 1.15
CA LEU A 22 23.88 27.48 1.86
C LEU A 22 24.54 27.60 3.24
N ASN A 23 23.73 27.79 4.28
CA ASN A 23 24.14 27.64 5.65
C ASN A 23 23.90 26.18 6.03
N PHE A 24 24.98 25.42 6.26
CA PHE A 24 24.89 24.05 6.76
C PHE A 24 24.08 23.96 8.06
N ASP A 25 24.05 25.03 8.85
CA ASP A 25 23.24 25.12 10.08
C ASP A 25 21.73 25.01 9.79
N ASN A 26 21.27 25.28 8.56
CA ASN A 26 19.87 25.13 8.15
C ASN A 26 19.56 23.76 7.52
N ILE A 27 20.59 22.95 7.21
CA ILE A 27 20.43 21.58 6.68
C ILE A 27 20.36 20.57 7.83
N LEU A 28 20.93 20.93 8.98
CA LEU A 28 21.08 20.08 10.15
C LEU A 28 20.05 20.47 11.23
N PRO A 29 19.56 19.52 12.04
CA PRO A 29 18.65 19.83 13.14
C PRO A 29 19.27 20.83 14.12
N GLU A 30 18.43 21.63 14.78
CA GLU A 30 18.85 22.40 15.96
C GLU A 30 19.49 21.43 16.98
N GLN A 31 20.57 21.86 17.66
CA GLN A 31 21.26 21.13 18.75
C GLN A 31 22.26 20.02 18.33
N VAL A 32 22.67 19.91 17.06
CA VAL A 32 23.80 19.04 16.67
C VAL A 32 25.15 19.73 16.91
N HIS A 33 26.02 19.11 17.72
CA HIS A 33 27.40 19.58 17.93
C HIS A 33 28.40 18.90 16.99
N TYR A 34 29.27 19.69 16.37
CA TYR A 34 30.31 19.19 15.45
C TYR A 34 31.61 18.88 16.19
N SER A 35 32.30 17.82 15.77
CA SER A 35 33.69 17.62 16.18
C SER A 35 34.59 18.74 15.63
N ALA A 36 35.69 19.04 16.32
CA ALA A 36 36.64 20.09 15.89
C ALA A 36 37.12 19.95 14.41
N PRO A 37 37.44 18.75 13.90
CA PRO A 37 37.79 18.58 12.49
C PRO A 37 36.65 18.97 11.53
N VAL A 38 35.41 18.73 11.90
CA VAL A 38 34.23 19.09 11.10
C VAL A 38 34.03 20.61 11.07
N LEU A 39 34.23 21.30 12.20
CA LEU A 39 34.19 22.77 12.26
C LEU A 39 35.19 23.42 11.29
N TRP A 40 36.40 22.88 11.18
CA TRP A 40 37.39 23.36 10.20
C TRP A 40 36.92 23.19 8.75
N VAL A 41 36.31 22.05 8.41
CA VAL A 41 35.77 21.83 7.06
C VAL A 41 34.60 22.77 6.75
N LEU A 42 33.71 23.01 7.71
CA LEU A 42 32.61 23.97 7.58
C LEU A 42 33.13 25.41 7.38
N MET A 43 34.20 25.78 8.07
CA MET A 43 34.82 27.10 7.90
C MET A 43 35.42 27.26 6.48
N ILE A 44 36.09 26.24 5.95
CA ILE A 44 36.58 26.22 4.57
C ILE A 44 35.42 26.36 3.57
N TYR A 45 34.31 25.67 3.83
CA TYR A 45 33.11 25.78 2.99
C TYR A 45 32.54 27.22 2.99
N ARG A 46 32.43 27.85 4.15
CA ARG A 46 31.98 29.26 4.28
C ARG A 46 32.91 30.21 3.52
N PHE A 47 34.22 29.99 3.59
CA PHE A 47 35.21 30.75 2.83
C PHE A 47 35.03 30.58 1.32
N LEU A 48 34.86 29.34 0.83
CA LEU A 48 34.56 29.07 -0.58
C LEU A 48 33.24 29.72 -1.04
N GLY A 49 32.25 29.82 -0.14
CA GLY A 49 31.01 30.57 -0.35
C GLY A 49 31.26 32.04 -0.61
N ALA A 50 32.03 32.71 0.27
CA ALA A 50 32.39 34.12 0.10
C ALA A 50 33.14 34.39 -1.21
N VAL A 51 34.08 33.51 -1.58
CA VAL A 51 34.80 33.59 -2.87
C VAL A 51 33.83 33.41 -4.06
N SER A 52 32.85 32.51 -3.94
CA SER A 52 31.84 32.26 -4.97
C SER A 52 30.94 33.47 -5.22
N PHE A 53 30.59 34.25 -4.19
CA PHE A 53 29.85 35.51 -4.35
C PHE A 53 30.65 36.56 -5.13
N GLY A 54 31.95 36.68 -4.86
CA GLY A 54 32.84 37.55 -5.65
C GLY A 54 32.88 37.13 -7.13
N TYR A 55 32.97 35.82 -7.39
CA TYR A 55 32.96 35.27 -8.75
C TYR A 55 31.59 35.42 -9.45
N LEU A 56 30.48 35.29 -8.71
CA LEU A 56 29.11 35.54 -9.18
C LEU A 56 28.95 36.94 -9.77
N ALA A 57 29.42 37.95 -9.04
CA ALA A 57 29.35 39.34 -9.49
C ALA A 57 30.09 39.52 -10.82
N LEU A 58 31.30 38.94 -10.94
CA LEU A 58 32.07 38.98 -12.18
C LEU A 58 31.39 38.24 -13.34
N ILE A 59 30.72 37.10 -13.09
CA ILE A 59 29.93 36.38 -14.08
C ILE A 59 28.77 37.25 -14.59
N LEU A 60 28.00 37.87 -13.70
CA LEU A 60 26.87 38.73 -14.08
C LEU A 60 27.34 39.92 -14.93
N ILE A 61 28.46 40.53 -14.55
CA ILE A 61 29.07 41.63 -15.29
C ILE A 61 29.53 41.19 -16.68
N LYS A 62 30.25 40.06 -16.79
CA LYS A 62 30.72 39.53 -18.08
C LYS A 62 29.55 39.21 -19.00
N ASN A 63 28.46 38.68 -18.45
CA ASN A 63 27.31 38.19 -19.20
C ASN A 63 26.18 39.23 -19.31
N LYS A 64 26.43 40.50 -19.01
CA LYS A 64 25.40 41.56 -19.03
C LYS A 64 24.65 41.66 -20.35
N LYS A 65 25.29 41.38 -21.50
CA LYS A 65 24.63 41.38 -22.82
C LYS A 65 23.47 40.38 -22.93
N LEU A 66 23.42 39.34 -22.09
CA LEU A 66 22.26 38.43 -22.02
C LEU A 66 21.02 39.13 -21.47
N TRP A 67 21.21 40.02 -20.51
CA TRP A 67 20.12 40.64 -19.76
C TRP A 67 19.71 41.98 -20.33
N LEU A 68 20.40 42.45 -21.37
CA LEU A 68 20.30 43.81 -21.88
C LEU A 68 19.94 43.88 -23.36
N ILE A 69 19.20 44.92 -23.71
CA ILE A 69 18.96 45.37 -25.08
C ILE A 69 19.59 46.76 -25.20
N TYR A 70 20.40 46.94 -26.24
CA TYR A 70 21.00 48.22 -26.58
C TYR A 70 20.18 48.83 -27.71
N LYS A 71 19.65 50.04 -27.50
CA LYS A 71 18.95 50.79 -28.55
C LYS A 71 19.76 52.05 -28.84
N GLU A 72 20.21 52.17 -30.09
CA GLU A 72 20.84 53.39 -30.58
C GLU A 72 19.77 54.44 -30.85
N ASN A 73 19.95 55.62 -30.24
CA ASN A 73 19.28 56.86 -30.64
C ASN A 73 20.39 57.91 -30.88
N ASP A 74 20.11 58.88 -31.75
CA ASP A 74 21.01 59.86 -32.42
C ASP A 74 22.00 60.69 -31.56
N SER A 75 22.17 60.39 -30.27
CA SER A 75 23.29 60.93 -29.46
C SER A 75 23.60 60.14 -28.18
N SER A 76 22.93 59.02 -27.88
CA SER A 76 23.28 58.16 -26.73
C SER A 76 22.78 56.71 -26.87
N GLN A 77 23.59 55.73 -26.46
CA GLN A 77 23.15 54.34 -26.30
C GLN A 77 22.34 54.20 -25.00
N SER A 78 21.03 54.02 -25.14
CA SER A 78 20.16 53.73 -23.98
C SER A 78 20.12 52.21 -23.73
N LYS A 79 20.37 51.83 -22.46
CA LYS A 79 20.42 50.42 -22.02
C LYS A 79 19.11 50.03 -21.33
N TYR A 80 18.44 48.99 -21.84
CA TYR A 80 17.20 48.46 -21.25
C TYR A 80 17.34 47.00 -20.83
N LEU A 81 16.56 46.57 -19.83
CA LEU A 81 16.43 45.17 -19.44
C LEU A 81 15.69 44.37 -20.53
N ASN A 82 16.26 43.23 -20.90
CA ASN A 82 15.67 42.29 -21.84
C ASN A 82 14.56 41.47 -21.15
N TRP A 83 13.35 42.00 -21.15
CA TRP A 83 12.18 41.35 -20.54
C TRP A 83 11.92 39.93 -21.06
N LYS A 84 12.33 39.57 -22.29
CA LYS A 84 12.18 38.18 -22.79
C LYS A 84 12.98 37.17 -21.97
N ASN A 85 14.09 37.59 -21.36
CA ASN A 85 14.93 36.74 -20.51
C ASN A 85 14.56 36.84 -19.03
N ILE A 86 13.68 37.75 -18.63
CA ILE A 86 13.22 37.91 -17.24
C ILE A 86 11.87 37.20 -17.04
N LYS A 87 10.99 37.25 -18.05
CA LYS A 87 9.66 36.62 -18.03
C LYS A 87 9.62 35.16 -17.56
N PRO A 88 10.63 34.30 -17.82
CA PRO A 88 10.61 32.91 -17.32
C PRO A 88 10.80 32.77 -15.80
N LEU A 89 11.38 33.77 -15.11
CA LEU A 89 11.70 33.66 -13.68
C LEU A 89 10.46 33.37 -12.81
N PRO A 90 9.36 34.15 -12.89
CA PRO A 90 8.14 33.85 -12.11
C PRO A 90 7.62 32.42 -12.29
N PHE A 91 7.69 31.86 -13.51
CA PHE A 91 7.27 30.48 -13.77
C PHE A 91 8.18 29.45 -13.11
N ILE A 92 9.48 29.75 -12.98
CA ILE A 92 10.44 28.90 -12.27
C ILE A 92 10.13 28.90 -10.76
N PHE A 93 9.91 30.07 -10.16
CA PHE A 93 9.51 30.18 -8.75
C PHE A 93 8.16 29.48 -8.49
N LEU A 94 7.18 29.69 -9.37
CA LEU A 94 5.88 29.02 -9.28
C LEU A 94 6.02 27.50 -9.41
N SER A 95 6.87 27.01 -10.33
CA SER A 95 7.08 25.57 -10.50
C SER A 95 7.65 24.91 -9.24
N TYR A 96 8.55 25.59 -8.53
CA TYR A 96 9.05 25.13 -7.25
C TYR A 96 7.98 25.20 -6.16
N TYR A 97 7.21 26.29 -6.10
CA TYR A 97 6.13 26.44 -5.13
C TYR A 97 5.04 25.36 -5.28
N LEU A 98 4.75 24.88 -6.49
CA LEU A 98 3.86 23.73 -6.70
C LEU A 98 4.39 22.45 -6.04
N PHE A 99 5.69 22.22 -6.10
CA PHE A 99 6.33 21.11 -5.38
C PHE A 99 6.24 21.33 -3.85
N HIS A 100 6.46 22.55 -3.37
CA HIS A 100 6.30 22.90 -1.95
C HIS A 100 4.87 22.65 -1.44
N LEU A 101 3.85 23.09 -2.20
CA LEU A 101 2.45 22.82 -1.90
C LEU A 101 2.15 21.33 -1.86
N TYR A 102 2.68 20.57 -2.83
CA TYR A 102 2.54 19.11 -2.83
C TYR A 102 3.06 18.50 -1.52
N MET A 103 4.22 18.93 -1.01
CA MET A 103 4.75 18.44 0.28
C MET A 103 3.80 18.76 1.44
N ILE A 104 3.29 19.99 1.52
CA ILE A 104 2.33 20.42 2.56
C ILE A 104 1.06 19.56 2.52
N PHE A 105 0.47 19.37 1.33
CA PHE A 105 -0.75 18.59 1.19
C PHE A 105 -0.54 17.12 1.51
N MET A 106 0.60 16.54 1.11
CA MET A 106 0.97 15.17 1.45
C MET A 106 1.12 14.96 2.96
N GLU A 107 1.78 15.89 3.66
CA GLU A 107 1.93 15.86 5.13
C GLU A 107 0.60 15.87 5.87
N ASN A 108 -0.40 16.54 5.31
CA ASN A 108 -1.65 16.82 5.98
C ASN A 108 -2.84 16.03 5.41
N LEU A 109 -2.59 15.06 4.53
CA LEU A 109 -3.64 14.33 3.83
C LEU A 109 -4.65 13.65 4.77
N ASN A 110 -4.16 13.07 5.88
CA ASN A 110 -5.00 12.41 6.89
C ASN A 110 -5.32 13.32 8.10
N ASN A 111 -4.89 14.58 8.09
CA ASN A 111 -5.08 15.52 9.20
C ASN A 111 -6.45 16.21 9.09
N THR A 112 -7.43 15.74 9.86
CA THR A 112 -8.79 16.32 9.91
C THR A 112 -8.83 17.76 10.43
N HIS A 113 -7.80 18.20 11.16
CA HIS A 113 -7.67 19.55 11.68
C HIS A 113 -6.87 20.49 10.76
N PHE A 114 -6.43 20.01 9.59
CA PHE A 114 -5.71 20.86 8.64
C PHE A 114 -6.68 21.82 7.94
N VAL A 115 -6.52 23.10 8.20
CA VAL A 115 -7.31 24.17 7.56
C VAL A 115 -6.45 24.85 6.50
N ILE A 116 -6.98 24.92 5.29
CA ILE A 116 -6.33 25.60 4.16
C ILE A 116 -6.40 27.11 4.39
N GLY A 117 -5.24 27.77 4.43
CA GLY A 117 -5.14 29.21 4.68
C GLY A 117 -3.74 29.76 4.41
N TYR A 118 -3.57 31.06 4.62
CA TYR A 118 -2.34 31.79 4.26
C TYR A 118 -1.07 31.20 4.92
N ARG A 119 -1.13 30.95 6.24
CA ARG A 119 -0.01 30.39 7.00
C ARG A 119 0.22 28.91 6.71
N SER A 120 -0.85 28.12 6.59
CA SER A 120 -0.74 26.67 6.40
C SER A 120 -0.28 26.27 5.00
N LEU A 121 -0.62 27.05 3.97
CA LEU A 121 -0.08 26.91 2.62
C LEU A 121 1.29 27.58 2.44
N ASN A 122 1.82 28.22 3.48
CA ASN A 122 3.05 28.99 3.45
C ASN A 122 3.08 30.00 2.27
N LEU A 123 1.96 30.70 2.04
CA LEU A 123 1.87 31.71 0.97
C LEU A 123 2.82 32.89 1.22
N GLY A 124 3.22 33.10 2.48
CA GLY A 124 4.30 34.00 2.87
C GLY A 124 5.63 33.67 2.18
N LEU A 125 5.94 32.41 1.89
CA LEU A 125 7.14 32.05 1.12
C LEU A 125 7.16 32.74 -0.26
N LEU A 126 6.01 32.82 -0.92
CA LEU A 126 5.89 33.41 -2.26
C LEU A 126 5.98 34.95 -2.19
N VAL A 127 5.31 35.54 -1.20
CA VAL A 127 5.17 37.01 -1.07
C VAL A 127 6.34 37.66 -0.31
N GLU A 128 6.83 37.03 0.75
CA GLU A 128 7.83 37.59 1.68
C GLU A 128 9.26 37.14 1.36
N GLN A 129 9.45 36.03 0.62
CA GLN A 129 10.78 35.56 0.24
C GLN A 129 11.01 35.59 -1.28
N TYR A 130 10.17 34.93 -2.07
CA TYR A 130 10.42 34.80 -3.51
C TYR A 130 10.23 36.12 -4.26
N PHE A 131 9.18 36.88 -3.95
CA PHE A 131 8.96 38.17 -4.58
C PHE A 131 10.08 39.18 -4.26
N PRO A 132 10.51 39.39 -3.00
CA PRO A 132 11.69 40.19 -2.69
C PRO A 132 12.96 39.70 -3.34
N LEU A 133 13.18 38.37 -3.43
CA LEU A 133 14.35 37.82 -4.11
C LEU A 133 14.35 38.17 -5.60
N VAL A 134 13.19 38.13 -6.28
CA VAL A 134 13.07 38.62 -7.66
C VAL A 134 13.43 40.10 -7.76
N LEU A 135 12.96 40.94 -6.82
CA LEU A 135 13.31 42.36 -6.78
C LEU A 135 14.81 42.58 -6.56
N ILE A 136 15.45 41.82 -5.66
CA ILE A 136 16.89 41.87 -5.41
C ILE A 136 17.65 41.45 -6.68
N ILE A 137 17.25 40.38 -7.36
CA ILE A 137 17.86 39.96 -8.63
C ILE A 137 17.74 41.08 -9.67
N LEU A 138 16.57 41.73 -9.78
CA LEU A 138 16.37 42.86 -10.69
C LEU A 138 17.22 44.07 -10.32
N PHE A 139 17.36 44.38 -9.03
CA PHE A 139 18.21 45.45 -8.52
C PHE A 139 19.69 45.17 -8.77
N VAL A 140 20.17 43.95 -8.52
CA VAL A 140 21.55 43.53 -8.83
C VAL A 140 21.82 43.61 -10.33
N LEU A 141 20.90 43.14 -11.18
CA LEU A 141 21.01 43.30 -12.63
C LEU A 141 21.03 44.78 -13.04
N ARG A 142 20.34 45.65 -12.30
CA ARG A 142 20.36 47.11 -12.49
C ARG A 142 21.66 47.77 -12.00
N LEU A 143 22.26 47.31 -10.92
CA LEU A 143 23.60 47.79 -10.52
C LEU A 143 24.66 47.38 -11.54
N VAL A 144 24.56 46.17 -12.10
CA VAL A 144 25.43 45.71 -13.18
C VAL A 144 25.28 46.57 -14.45
N LEU A 145 24.11 47.16 -14.67
CA LEU A 145 23.82 48.08 -15.78
C LEU A 145 24.62 49.39 -15.70
N ASP A 146 24.81 49.89 -14.48
CA ASP A 146 25.43 51.18 -14.18
C ASP A 146 26.97 51.11 -14.09
N LEU A 147 27.55 49.89 -14.15
CA LEU A 147 29.00 49.70 -14.19
C LEU A 147 29.60 50.05 -15.57
N PRO A 148 30.60 50.96 -15.64
CA PRO A 148 31.21 51.38 -16.91
C PRO A 148 32.00 50.27 -17.61
N GLU A 149 31.87 50.17 -18.93
CA GLU A 149 32.71 49.30 -19.77
C GLU A 149 34.15 49.83 -19.78
N GLY A 150 34.99 49.31 -18.89
CA GLY A 150 36.42 49.67 -18.82
C GLY A 150 37.02 49.77 -17.42
N LYS A 151 36.21 49.83 -16.36
CA LYS A 151 36.72 49.93 -14.97
C LYS A 151 37.13 48.59 -14.33
N ILE A 152 36.79 47.46 -14.95
CA ILE A 152 37.09 46.13 -14.41
C ILE A 152 38.27 45.55 -15.21
N PRO A 153 39.36 45.12 -14.55
CA PRO A 153 40.54 44.62 -15.24
C PRO A 153 40.21 43.48 -16.20
N SER A 154 40.64 43.59 -17.46
CA SER A 154 40.43 42.55 -18.49
C SER A 154 40.98 41.18 -18.06
N LYS A 155 42.07 41.17 -17.28
CA LYS A 155 42.62 39.96 -16.66
C LYS A 155 41.62 39.24 -15.76
N LEU A 156 40.81 39.97 -14.97
CA LEU A 156 39.76 39.40 -14.10
C LEU A 156 38.58 38.85 -14.91
N LEU A 157 38.15 39.56 -15.95
CA LEU A 157 37.08 39.11 -16.85
C LEU A 157 37.50 37.88 -17.69
N ASN A 158 38.79 37.72 -17.99
CA ASN A 158 39.31 36.57 -18.72
C ASN A 158 39.22 35.25 -17.92
N VAL A 159 39.19 35.31 -16.58
CA VAL A 159 39.04 34.13 -15.70
C VAL A 159 37.57 33.74 -15.46
N THR A 160 36.62 34.50 -15.98
CA THR A 160 35.17 34.24 -15.82
C THR A 160 34.59 33.58 -17.06
N ALA A 161 33.66 32.65 -16.92
CA ALA A 161 33.03 32.00 -18.08
C ALA A 161 31.89 32.82 -18.69
N GLU A 162 31.70 32.68 -20.01
CA GLU A 162 30.44 33.04 -20.65
C GLU A 162 29.40 31.96 -20.39
N LEU A 163 28.21 32.38 -19.97
CA LEU A 163 27.07 31.53 -19.65
C LEU A 163 25.88 31.84 -20.55
N LYS A 164 24.94 30.91 -20.61
CA LYS A 164 23.61 31.11 -21.20
C LYS A 164 22.61 31.40 -20.09
N LYS A 165 21.52 32.09 -20.44
CA LYS A 165 20.39 32.34 -19.53
C LYS A 165 19.82 31.06 -18.90
N GLU A 166 19.84 29.95 -19.62
CA GLU A 166 19.38 28.64 -19.12
C GLU A 166 20.15 28.19 -17.86
N HIS A 167 21.46 28.46 -17.81
CA HIS A 167 22.29 28.09 -16.67
C HIS A 167 21.95 28.92 -15.43
N PHE A 168 21.52 30.17 -15.62
CA PHE A 168 21.06 31.02 -14.53
C PHE A 168 19.74 30.50 -13.94
N TYR A 169 18.74 30.23 -14.78
CA TYR A 169 17.47 29.65 -14.34
C TYR A 169 17.64 28.33 -13.60
N TRP A 170 18.50 27.47 -14.13
CA TRP A 170 18.84 26.19 -13.51
C TRP A 170 19.46 26.37 -12.12
N ALA A 171 20.43 27.28 -11.98
CA ALA A 171 21.07 27.58 -10.70
C ALA A 171 20.06 28.14 -9.68
N VAL A 172 19.15 29.03 -10.12
CA VAL A 172 18.08 29.58 -9.26
C VAL A 172 17.14 28.48 -8.77
N LEU A 173 16.63 27.62 -9.66
CA LEU A 173 15.71 26.54 -9.27
C LEU A 173 16.39 25.54 -8.32
N THR A 174 17.64 25.18 -8.60
CA THR A 174 18.42 24.30 -7.72
C THR A 174 18.67 24.96 -6.37
N ALA A 175 19.00 26.25 -6.33
CA ALA A 175 19.18 27.00 -5.09
C ALA A 175 17.91 27.02 -4.24
N LEU A 176 16.76 27.31 -4.85
CA LEU A 176 15.46 27.31 -4.16
C LEU A 176 15.17 25.98 -3.47
N ALA A 177 15.44 24.87 -4.16
CA ALA A 177 15.26 23.54 -3.61
C ALA A 177 16.12 23.31 -2.37
N PHE A 178 17.36 23.79 -2.34
CA PHE A 178 18.25 23.60 -1.19
C PHE A 178 18.01 24.58 -0.03
N THR A 179 17.35 25.72 -0.28
CA THR A 179 17.03 26.71 0.76
C THR A 179 15.74 26.41 1.52
N ASP A 180 14.86 25.57 0.97
CA ASP A 180 13.61 25.23 1.63
C ASP A 180 13.82 24.21 2.76
N HIS A 181 13.36 24.57 3.95
CA HIS A 181 13.36 23.73 5.13
C HIS A 181 12.67 22.37 4.93
N LEU A 182 11.62 22.25 4.08
CA LEU A 182 10.97 20.97 3.82
C LEU A 182 11.88 20.03 3.02
N VAL A 183 12.59 20.55 2.02
CA VAL A 183 13.57 19.78 1.25
C VAL A 183 14.80 19.46 2.08
N ALA A 184 15.30 20.41 2.86
CA ALA A 184 16.40 20.17 3.79
C ALA A 184 16.08 19.03 4.77
N ARG A 185 14.88 19.06 5.36
CA ARG A 185 14.38 18.00 6.25
C ARG A 185 14.17 16.67 5.52
N LEU A 186 13.64 16.69 4.29
CA LEU A 186 13.51 15.50 3.45
C LEU A 186 14.87 14.85 3.19
N VAL A 187 15.87 15.65 2.80
CA VAL A 187 17.24 15.22 2.56
C VAL A 187 17.87 14.66 3.83
N TRP A 188 17.71 15.35 4.97
CA TRP A 188 18.19 14.89 6.27
C TRP A 188 17.60 13.52 6.65
N ASN A 189 16.28 13.37 6.52
CA ASN A 189 15.58 12.13 6.86
C ASN A 189 15.95 10.95 5.95
N ILE A 190 16.32 11.20 4.69
CA ILE A 190 16.81 10.16 3.76
C ILE A 190 18.23 9.72 4.13
N ILE A 191 19.05 10.65 4.64
CA ILE A 191 20.46 10.38 4.95
C ILE A 191 20.64 9.75 6.34
N PHE A 192 19.91 10.24 7.35
CA PHE A 192 20.18 10.01 8.78
C PHE A 192 18.94 9.65 9.60
N ALA A 193 18.05 8.78 9.10
CA ALA A 193 16.87 8.40 9.87
C ALA A 193 17.26 7.95 11.32
N PRO A 194 16.52 8.40 12.36
CA PRO A 194 16.88 8.09 13.75
C PRO A 194 16.91 6.57 13.99
N VAL A 195 17.85 6.12 14.83
CA VAL A 195 18.16 4.69 15.00
C VAL A 195 17.24 4.00 16.02
N ASP A 196 16.67 4.69 17.01
CA ASP A 196 15.78 4.04 18.00
C ASP A 196 14.91 5.06 18.75
N SER A 197 13.61 5.14 18.45
CA SER A 197 12.67 5.84 19.34
C SER A 197 11.29 5.19 19.31
N THR A 198 10.84 4.68 20.45
CA THR A 198 9.53 4.07 20.64
C THR A 198 8.42 5.11 20.88
N ALA A 199 8.74 6.40 20.87
CA ALA A 199 7.81 7.52 21.01
C ALA A 199 7.48 8.18 19.64
N PRO A 200 6.36 8.92 19.50
CA PRO A 200 6.08 9.72 18.32
C PRO A 200 7.13 10.82 18.16
N LEU A 201 8.15 10.50 17.38
CA LEU A 201 9.07 11.35 16.62
C LEU A 201 9.27 12.79 17.12
N ARG A 202 9.82 12.95 18.33
CA ARG A 202 10.92 13.92 18.43
C ARG A 202 12.14 13.27 17.78
N LEU A 203 12.73 13.94 16.80
CA LEU A 203 14.10 13.69 16.32
C LEU A 203 15.05 13.94 17.51
N ILE A 204 15.07 13.03 18.46
CA ILE A 204 16.06 13.01 19.51
C ILE A 204 17.17 12.12 18.93
N TYR A 205 18.04 12.71 18.09
CA TYR A 205 19.45 12.51 18.42
C TYR A 205 19.50 13.03 19.85
N THR A 206 19.65 12.14 20.83
CA THR A 206 19.86 12.57 22.22
C THR A 206 20.82 13.75 22.18
N ASP A 207 20.47 14.83 22.88
CA ASP A 207 21.10 16.16 23.00
C ASP A 207 22.64 16.18 23.20
N MET A 208 23.35 15.07 22.96
CA MET A 208 24.72 14.80 23.37
C MET A 208 25.61 14.10 22.31
N ASN A 209 25.19 13.86 21.06
CA ASN A 209 26.05 13.18 20.07
C ASN A 209 26.84 14.14 19.17
N ILE A 210 28.18 14.02 19.21
CA ILE A 210 29.12 14.74 18.35
C ILE A 210 29.18 14.04 16.97
N LEU A 211 28.97 14.79 15.88
CA LEU A 211 29.14 14.23 14.53
C LEU A 211 30.63 13.94 14.26
N GLY A 212 30.97 12.66 14.14
CA GLY A 212 32.32 12.17 13.84
C GLY A 212 32.76 12.44 12.40
N ARG A 213 34.06 12.30 12.13
CA ARG A 213 34.63 12.53 10.79
C ARG A 213 34.03 11.60 9.73
N GLN A 214 33.81 10.33 10.05
CA GLN A 214 33.26 9.34 9.09
C GLN A 214 31.80 9.66 8.73
N ASP A 215 30.97 9.96 9.73
CA ASP A 215 29.56 10.34 9.52
C ASP A 215 29.44 11.64 8.71
N PHE A 216 30.33 12.60 8.98
CA PHE A 216 30.41 13.84 8.21
C PHE A 216 30.83 13.63 6.75
N ILE A 217 31.81 12.74 6.49
CA ILE A 217 32.21 12.41 5.12
C ILE A 217 31.05 11.72 4.38
N GLN A 218 30.36 10.79 5.03
CA GLN A 218 29.19 10.11 4.45
C GLN A 218 28.07 11.10 4.12
N LEU A 219 27.78 12.03 5.03
CA LEU A 219 26.85 13.13 4.82
C LEU A 219 27.22 13.96 3.59
N LEU A 220 28.49 14.38 3.51
CA LEU A 220 28.96 15.22 2.43
C LEU A 220 28.82 14.52 1.07
N VAL A 221 29.19 13.24 1.00
CA VAL A 221 29.02 12.42 -0.21
C VAL A 221 27.54 12.34 -0.61
N ASN A 222 26.65 12.06 0.35
CA ASN A 222 25.22 11.96 0.09
C ASN A 222 24.62 13.31 -0.36
N LEU A 223 25.01 14.42 0.25
CA LEU A 223 24.59 15.76 -0.16
C LEU A 223 25.06 16.09 -1.58
N VAL A 224 26.29 15.72 -1.95
CA VAL A 224 26.80 15.91 -3.31
C VAL A 224 25.98 15.09 -4.31
N LEU A 225 25.64 13.84 -3.99
CA LEU A 225 24.78 13.01 -4.84
C LEU A 225 23.39 13.61 -5.01
N ILE A 226 22.76 14.05 -3.92
CA ILE A 226 21.45 14.71 -3.95
C ILE A 226 21.51 16.01 -4.75
N PHE A 227 22.58 16.79 -4.61
CA PHE A 227 22.81 17.99 -5.42
C PHE A 227 22.89 17.67 -6.91
N ILE A 228 23.60 16.59 -7.29
CA ILE A 228 23.66 16.15 -8.69
C ILE A 228 22.26 15.76 -9.18
N VAL A 229 21.47 15.05 -8.38
CA VAL A 229 20.10 14.63 -8.74
C VAL A 229 19.17 15.82 -8.89
N ILE A 230 19.05 16.67 -7.86
CA ILE A 230 18.19 17.87 -7.88
C ILE A 230 18.64 18.84 -8.97
N GLY A 231 19.95 19.02 -9.14
CA GLY A 231 20.52 19.83 -10.20
C GLY A 231 20.15 19.29 -11.58
N THR A 232 20.33 17.99 -11.84
CA THR A 232 19.96 17.38 -13.11
C THR A 232 18.47 17.52 -13.40
N LEU A 233 17.62 17.26 -12.41
CA LEU A 233 16.17 17.42 -12.52
C LEU A 233 15.79 18.88 -12.82
N SER A 234 16.36 19.83 -12.08
CA SER A 234 16.14 21.27 -12.25
C SER A 234 16.53 21.74 -13.66
N TYR A 235 17.65 21.24 -14.21
CA TYR A 235 18.07 21.54 -15.57
C TYR A 235 17.03 21.09 -16.60
N PHE A 236 16.51 19.86 -16.46
CA PHE A 236 15.49 19.35 -17.37
C PHE A 236 14.15 20.05 -17.20
N ILE A 237 13.74 20.41 -15.97
CA ILE A 237 12.53 21.20 -15.70
C ILE A 237 12.63 22.56 -16.40
N VAL A 238 13.74 23.29 -16.24
CA VAL A 238 13.96 24.58 -16.90
C VAL A 238 13.87 24.45 -18.42
N LYS A 239 14.52 23.42 -18.99
CA LYS A 239 14.43 23.15 -20.43
C LYS A 239 13.01 22.78 -20.88
N GLY A 240 12.30 21.98 -20.07
CA GLY A 240 10.93 21.59 -20.32
C GLY A 240 9.98 22.79 -20.34
N ILE A 241 10.06 23.67 -19.34
CA ILE A 241 9.26 24.90 -19.27
C ILE A 241 9.55 25.79 -20.49
N GLN A 242 10.81 26.00 -20.83
CA GLN A 242 11.16 26.79 -22.02
C GLN A 242 10.58 26.19 -23.29
N ALA A 243 10.75 24.87 -23.46
CA ALA A 243 10.24 24.16 -24.62
C ALA A 243 8.71 24.23 -24.72
N LEU A 244 7.99 24.17 -23.59
CA LEU A 244 6.54 24.41 -23.53
C LEU A 244 6.16 25.82 -24.01
N THR A 245 6.88 26.87 -23.58
CA THR A 245 6.56 28.27 -23.97
C THR A 245 6.71 28.55 -25.46
N ILE A 246 7.53 27.77 -26.16
CA ILE A 246 7.74 27.90 -27.62
C ILE A 246 7.09 26.78 -28.42
N ASN A 247 6.21 25.98 -27.79
CA ASN A 247 5.50 24.86 -28.43
C ASN A 247 6.43 23.80 -29.06
N ASN A 248 7.63 23.61 -28.49
CA ASN A 248 8.63 22.66 -28.96
C ASN A 248 8.60 21.40 -28.10
N ILE A 249 8.23 20.27 -28.69
CA ILE A 249 8.14 19.01 -27.95
C ILE A 249 9.47 18.27 -28.06
N ASN A 250 10.03 17.90 -26.92
CA ASN A 250 11.27 17.14 -26.85
C ASN A 250 11.31 16.28 -25.58
N PHE A 251 12.42 15.57 -25.39
CA PHE A 251 12.69 14.76 -24.20
C PHE A 251 12.48 15.52 -22.88
N SER A 252 12.92 16.78 -22.79
CA SER A 252 12.83 17.57 -21.55
C SER A 252 11.38 17.88 -21.18
N VAL A 253 10.51 18.12 -22.17
CA VAL A 253 9.06 18.30 -21.93
C VAL A 253 8.43 17.01 -21.41
N ALA A 254 8.76 15.87 -22.02
CA ALA A 254 8.25 14.57 -21.57
C ALA A 254 8.70 14.27 -20.13
N LEU A 255 10.00 14.41 -19.81
CA LEU A 255 10.54 14.16 -18.48
C LEU A 255 9.93 15.09 -17.42
N THR A 256 9.81 16.39 -17.72
CA THR A 256 9.19 17.38 -16.82
C THR A 256 7.73 17.05 -16.57
N SER A 257 6.99 16.66 -17.61
CA SER A 257 5.58 16.31 -17.51
C SER A 257 5.39 15.00 -16.73
N SER A 258 6.27 14.00 -16.93
CA SER A 258 6.26 12.76 -16.15
C SER A 258 6.47 13.03 -14.66
N PHE A 259 7.41 13.91 -14.30
CA PHE A 259 7.64 14.27 -12.90
C PHE A 259 6.42 14.99 -12.30
N LEU A 260 5.87 15.99 -13.00
CA LEU A 260 4.70 16.73 -12.52
C LEU A 260 3.46 15.82 -12.37
N LEU A 261 3.16 15.01 -13.37
CA LEU A 261 2.05 14.05 -13.32
C LEU A 261 2.28 13.02 -12.22
N ALA A 262 3.52 12.60 -11.95
CA ALA A 262 3.83 11.66 -10.87
C ALA A 262 3.54 12.26 -9.48
N LEU A 263 3.81 13.56 -9.27
CA LEU A 263 3.40 14.25 -8.05
C LEU A 263 1.87 14.28 -7.91
N VAL A 264 1.16 14.65 -8.98
CA VAL A 264 -0.31 14.72 -8.99
C VAL A 264 -0.93 13.35 -8.72
N PHE A 265 -0.51 12.31 -9.46
CA PHE A 265 -1.07 10.97 -9.29
C PHE A 265 -0.61 10.29 -8.01
N ASN A 266 0.58 10.60 -7.48
CA ASN A 266 0.92 10.14 -6.13
C ASN A 266 -0.05 10.71 -5.10
N PHE A 267 -0.33 12.02 -5.16
CA PHE A 267 -1.31 12.64 -4.28
C PHE A 267 -2.70 12.02 -4.44
N LEU A 268 -3.20 11.85 -5.66
CA LEU A 268 -4.53 11.26 -5.91
C LEU A 268 -4.63 9.81 -5.42
N ILE A 269 -3.61 8.98 -5.66
CA ILE A 269 -3.58 7.60 -5.16
C ILE A 269 -3.55 7.59 -3.64
N GLN A 270 -2.77 8.45 -2.99
CA GLN A 270 -2.75 8.50 -1.53
C GLN A 270 -4.07 9.04 -0.96
N ALA A 271 -4.65 10.07 -1.58
CA ALA A 271 -5.95 10.63 -1.21
C ALA A 271 -7.09 9.62 -1.35
N SER A 272 -6.99 8.73 -2.33
CA SER A 272 -7.94 7.63 -2.51
C SER A 272 -7.91 6.59 -1.37
N MET A 273 -6.87 6.59 -0.53
CA MET A 273 -6.72 5.72 0.63
C MET A 273 -6.78 6.49 1.97
N ARG A 274 -7.39 7.68 1.96
CA ARG A 274 -7.47 8.56 3.14
C ARG A 274 -8.27 7.90 4.26
N VAL A 275 -7.81 8.09 5.49
CA VAL A 275 -8.55 7.73 6.72
C VAL A 275 -8.46 8.84 7.76
N ASN A 276 -9.43 8.88 8.68
CA ASN A 276 -9.46 9.80 9.81
C ASN A 276 -8.54 9.32 10.94
N GLU A 277 -7.23 9.21 10.68
CA GLU A 277 -6.20 8.88 11.67
C GLU A 277 -5.47 10.15 12.15
N GLY A 278 -6.17 11.06 12.84
CA GLY A 278 -5.58 12.22 13.55
C GLY A 278 -4.52 13.05 12.78
N ARG A 279 -3.71 13.83 13.50
CA ARG A 279 -2.48 14.39 12.90
C ARG A 279 -1.52 13.22 12.73
N MET A 280 -0.97 13.01 11.53
CA MET A 280 0.33 12.35 11.41
C MET A 280 1.33 13.26 12.14
N TYR A 281 1.47 13.08 13.46
CA TYR A 281 2.25 13.96 14.31
C TYR A 281 3.66 14.07 13.75
N TYR A 282 4.03 15.32 13.44
CA TYR A 282 5.34 15.82 12.99
C TYR A 282 6.43 14.75 12.88
N GLY A 283 6.67 14.28 11.64
CA GLY A 283 7.72 13.29 11.37
C GLY A 283 7.68 12.58 10.02
N TYR A 284 6.77 12.91 9.12
CA TYR A 284 6.50 12.16 7.88
C TYR A 284 6.61 12.96 6.58
N VAL A 285 7.35 14.08 6.58
CA VAL A 285 7.30 15.12 5.52
C VAL A 285 7.12 14.60 4.09
N VAL A 286 7.96 13.66 3.67
CA VAL A 286 7.72 12.72 2.57
C VAL A 286 8.66 11.59 2.93
N THR A 287 8.18 10.53 3.61
CA THR A 287 9.02 9.34 3.81
C THR A 287 9.60 8.97 2.45
N GLY A 288 10.88 8.55 2.37
CA GLY A 288 11.52 8.23 1.08
C GLY A 288 10.61 7.35 0.20
N ILE A 289 9.75 6.56 0.80
CA ILE A 289 8.74 5.76 0.13
C ILE A 289 7.74 6.54 -0.76
N ASN A 290 7.32 7.77 -0.42
CA ASN A 290 6.54 8.60 -1.35
C ASN A 290 7.39 9.04 -2.56
N LEU A 291 8.67 9.35 -2.37
CA LEU A 291 9.60 9.58 -3.48
C LEU A 291 9.80 8.32 -4.33
N PHE A 292 9.77 7.15 -3.71
CA PHE A 292 9.82 5.88 -4.41
C PHE A 292 8.62 5.71 -5.34
N GLN A 293 7.39 5.96 -4.86
CA GLN A 293 6.22 5.94 -5.73
C GLN A 293 6.27 7.01 -6.83
N ILE A 294 6.71 8.23 -6.52
CA ILE A 294 6.92 9.27 -7.54
C ILE A 294 7.92 8.79 -8.60
N LEU A 295 9.04 8.16 -8.20
CA LEU A 295 10.04 7.62 -9.11
C LEU A 295 9.44 6.53 -10.01
N ILE A 296 8.71 5.56 -9.45
CA ILE A 296 8.06 4.49 -10.22
C ILE A 296 7.03 5.07 -11.20
N LEU A 297 6.16 5.99 -10.75
CA LEU A 297 5.19 6.67 -11.63
C LEU A 297 5.89 7.48 -12.73
N MET A 298 6.97 8.19 -12.40
CA MET A 298 7.74 8.97 -13.37
C MET A 298 8.35 8.06 -14.46
N LEU A 299 8.90 6.91 -14.09
CA LEU A 299 9.44 5.92 -15.04
C LEU A 299 8.34 5.30 -15.92
N LEU A 300 7.17 5.00 -15.34
CA LEU A 300 6.01 4.50 -16.06
C LEU A 300 5.48 5.52 -17.07
N PHE A 301 5.29 6.77 -16.64
CA PHE A 301 4.81 7.86 -17.51
C PHE A 301 5.82 8.15 -18.62
N MET A 302 7.11 8.12 -18.30
CA MET A 302 8.16 8.28 -19.30
C MET A 302 8.13 7.15 -20.33
N SER A 303 7.86 5.91 -19.92
CA SER A 303 7.68 4.78 -20.82
C SER A 303 6.48 4.98 -21.76
N ILE A 304 5.34 5.47 -21.25
CA ILE A 304 4.16 5.79 -22.08
C ILE A 304 4.49 6.88 -23.11
N TYR A 305 5.17 7.96 -22.70
CA TYR A 305 5.66 8.98 -23.63
C TYR A 305 6.59 8.38 -24.71
N MET A 306 7.49 7.46 -24.33
CA MET A 306 8.38 6.81 -25.30
C MET A 306 7.61 5.91 -26.27
N VAL A 307 6.63 5.13 -25.80
CA VAL A 307 5.86 4.21 -26.65
C VAL A 307 4.96 4.97 -27.63
N VAL A 308 4.18 5.93 -27.13
CA VAL A 308 3.20 6.69 -27.93
C VAL A 308 3.88 7.73 -28.83
N ASN A 309 4.98 8.33 -28.38
CA ASN A 309 5.78 9.34 -29.10
C ASN A 309 5.00 10.55 -29.63
N ARG A 310 3.82 10.83 -29.06
CA ARG A 310 2.98 12.01 -29.34
C ARG A 310 2.55 12.60 -28.00
N TYR A 311 3.04 13.79 -27.68
CA TYR A 311 2.95 14.36 -26.34
C TYR A 311 1.52 14.42 -25.79
N MET A 312 0.64 15.17 -26.44
CA MET A 312 -0.72 15.37 -25.93
C MET A 312 -1.53 14.07 -25.85
N ILE A 313 -1.34 13.14 -26.79
CA ILE A 313 -2.01 11.83 -26.77
C ILE A 313 -1.49 11.00 -25.59
N ALA A 314 -0.17 10.95 -25.39
CA ALA A 314 0.43 10.26 -24.26
C ALA A 314 -0.03 10.86 -22.92
N THR A 315 -0.08 12.19 -22.81
CA THR A 315 -0.62 12.89 -21.64
C THR A 315 -2.07 12.53 -21.38
N ALA A 316 -2.92 12.50 -22.42
CA ALA A 316 -4.33 12.11 -22.29
C ALA A 316 -4.47 10.65 -21.83
N ILE A 317 -3.66 9.74 -22.36
CA ILE A 317 -3.63 8.32 -21.93
C ILE A 317 -3.23 8.22 -20.46
N ILE A 318 -2.18 8.94 -20.02
CA ILE A 318 -1.76 8.95 -18.61
C ILE A 318 -2.89 9.47 -17.72
N ILE A 319 -3.51 10.60 -18.09
CA ILE A 319 -4.61 11.19 -17.32
C ILE A 319 -5.78 10.23 -17.21
N PHE A 320 -6.20 9.63 -18.33
CA PHE A 320 -7.31 8.70 -18.37
C PHE A 320 -7.06 7.45 -17.52
N ILE A 321 -5.93 6.78 -17.74
CA ILE A 321 -5.61 5.51 -17.04
C ILE A 321 -5.42 5.75 -15.55
N PHE A 322 -4.56 6.71 -15.16
CA PHE A 322 -4.22 6.90 -13.75
C PHE A 322 -5.29 7.68 -12.98
N GLY A 323 -6.10 8.50 -13.67
CA GLY A 323 -7.31 9.10 -13.11
C GLY A 323 -8.38 8.06 -12.85
N GLY A 324 -8.65 7.18 -13.83
CA GLY A 324 -9.57 6.05 -13.66
C GLY A 324 -9.10 5.09 -12.56
N PHE A 325 -7.81 4.78 -12.52
CA PHE A 325 -7.21 3.98 -11.44
C PHE A 325 -7.39 4.62 -10.07
N SER A 326 -7.07 5.91 -9.91
CA SER A 326 -7.20 6.60 -8.61
C SER A 326 -8.65 6.64 -8.13
N LEU A 327 -9.60 6.83 -9.05
CA LEU A 327 -11.03 6.77 -8.77
C LEU A 327 -11.44 5.35 -8.34
N GLY A 328 -11.09 4.33 -9.14
CA GLY A 328 -11.36 2.93 -8.80
C GLY A 328 -10.78 2.54 -7.46
N ASN A 329 -9.58 3.02 -7.14
CA ASN A 329 -8.94 2.77 -5.85
C ASN A 329 -9.72 3.44 -4.71
N ALA A 330 -10.19 4.69 -4.89
CA ALA A 330 -10.99 5.40 -3.89
C ALA A 330 -12.29 4.65 -3.57
N ILE A 331 -12.95 4.15 -4.61
CA ILE A 331 -14.20 3.40 -4.50
C ILE A 331 -13.96 2.12 -3.72
N LYS A 332 -13.01 1.30 -4.18
CA LYS A 332 -12.67 0.04 -3.53
C LYS A 332 -12.28 0.27 -2.07
N PHE A 333 -11.43 1.27 -1.81
CA PHE A 333 -10.96 1.59 -0.48
C PHE A 333 -12.08 2.09 0.44
N SER A 334 -13.04 2.88 -0.06
CA SER A 334 -14.18 3.35 0.74
C SER A 334 -15.06 2.21 1.25
N VAL A 335 -15.18 1.14 0.45
CA VAL A 335 -16.03 -0.01 0.76
C VAL A 335 -15.29 -1.05 1.58
N ARG A 336 -14.06 -1.41 1.18
CA ARG A 336 -13.32 -2.57 1.72
C ARG A 336 -12.11 -2.21 2.56
N GLN A 337 -11.79 -0.91 2.66
CA GLN A 337 -10.53 -0.43 3.24
C GLN A 337 -9.28 -1.04 2.60
N GLU A 338 -9.36 -1.59 1.39
CA GLU A 338 -8.23 -2.21 0.67
C GLU A 338 -7.93 -1.46 -0.64
N PRO A 339 -6.64 -1.23 -0.95
CA PRO A 339 -6.27 -0.70 -2.25
C PRO A 339 -6.42 -1.77 -3.34
N ILE A 340 -6.29 -1.35 -4.58
CA ILE A 340 -6.21 -2.26 -5.73
C ILE A 340 -4.81 -2.87 -5.80
N TYR A 341 -4.74 -4.20 -5.73
CA TYR A 341 -3.52 -4.96 -5.94
C TYR A 341 -3.30 -5.31 -7.41
N VAL A 342 -2.06 -5.66 -7.77
CA VAL A 342 -1.69 -6.05 -9.14
C VAL A 342 -2.51 -7.25 -9.65
N SER A 343 -2.72 -8.24 -8.78
CA SER A 343 -3.51 -9.44 -9.06
C SER A 343 -4.98 -9.14 -9.37
N GLU A 344 -5.47 -7.96 -9.00
CA GLU A 344 -6.85 -7.52 -9.18
C GLU A 344 -7.01 -6.47 -10.28
N LEU A 345 -5.95 -6.14 -11.02
CA LEU A 345 -6.07 -5.19 -12.14
C LEU A 345 -7.05 -5.67 -13.21
N ALA A 346 -7.23 -7.00 -13.35
CA ALA A 346 -8.25 -7.58 -14.20
C ALA A 346 -9.68 -7.25 -13.71
N TRP A 347 -9.90 -7.16 -12.39
CA TRP A 347 -11.18 -6.78 -11.80
C TRP A 347 -11.58 -5.34 -12.16
N LEU A 348 -10.63 -4.42 -12.33
CA LEU A 348 -10.91 -3.05 -12.76
C LEU A 348 -11.56 -2.94 -14.15
N SER A 349 -11.43 -3.97 -14.99
CA SER A 349 -12.11 -4.01 -16.28
C SER A 349 -13.63 -4.22 -16.14
N ASN A 350 -14.11 -4.66 -14.97
CA ASN A 350 -15.53 -4.87 -14.68
C ASN A 350 -16.16 -3.61 -14.05
N LEU A 351 -16.36 -2.60 -14.90
CA LEU A 351 -16.90 -1.29 -14.50
C LEU A 351 -18.30 -1.37 -13.85
N GLN A 352 -19.09 -2.40 -14.18
CA GLN A 352 -20.42 -2.60 -13.60
C GLN A 352 -20.36 -2.92 -12.11
N SER A 353 -19.39 -3.76 -11.70
CA SER A 353 -19.13 -4.02 -10.29
C SER A 353 -18.57 -2.82 -9.55
N LEU A 354 -17.77 -1.98 -10.22
CA LEU A 354 -17.23 -0.77 -9.60
C LEU A 354 -18.35 0.26 -9.35
N ALA A 355 -19.34 0.30 -10.24
CA ALA A 355 -20.46 1.23 -10.21
C ALA A 355 -21.53 0.91 -9.16
N SER A 356 -21.67 -0.36 -8.74
CA SER A 356 -22.65 -0.74 -7.72
C SER A 356 -22.34 -0.20 -6.32
N PHE A 357 -21.10 0.27 -6.09
CA PHE A 357 -20.63 0.72 -4.79
C PHE A 357 -20.72 2.25 -4.55
N ILE A 358 -21.20 3.03 -5.51
CA ILE A 358 -21.30 4.50 -5.39
C ILE A 358 -22.67 4.98 -5.86
N ASP A 359 -23.08 6.16 -5.39
CA ASP A 359 -24.07 6.98 -6.10
C ASP A 359 -23.66 7.17 -7.57
N GLY A 360 -24.46 6.60 -8.47
CA GLY A 360 -24.25 6.67 -9.92
C GLY A 360 -24.11 8.09 -10.45
N LYS A 361 -24.66 9.11 -9.79
CA LYS A 361 -24.50 10.52 -10.18
C LYS A 361 -23.06 11.01 -10.00
N LEU A 362 -22.42 10.67 -8.89
CA LEU A 362 -21.02 11.06 -8.64
C LEU A 362 -20.09 10.36 -9.62
N LEU A 363 -20.31 9.06 -9.88
CA LEU A 363 -19.54 8.30 -10.85
C LEU A 363 -19.64 8.93 -12.24
N VAL A 364 -20.85 9.27 -12.70
CA VAL A 364 -21.06 9.93 -14.00
C VAL A 364 -20.36 11.28 -14.06
N VAL A 365 -20.46 12.12 -13.03
CA VAL A 365 -19.79 13.43 -13.00
C VAL A 365 -18.27 13.28 -13.13
N PHE A 366 -17.67 12.37 -12.36
CA PHE A 366 -16.22 12.11 -12.43
C PHE A 366 -15.80 11.52 -13.78
N SER A 367 -16.53 10.54 -14.31
CA SER A 367 -16.27 9.96 -15.63
C SER A 367 -16.38 11.01 -16.75
N VAL A 368 -17.40 11.86 -16.71
CA VAL A 368 -17.57 12.96 -17.67
C VAL A 368 -16.44 13.97 -17.56
N ALA A 369 -16.02 14.34 -16.34
CA ALA A 369 -14.89 15.24 -16.14
C ALA A 369 -13.58 14.64 -16.69
N LEU A 370 -13.31 13.37 -16.40
CA LEU A 370 -12.12 12.65 -16.88
C LEU A 370 -12.10 12.54 -18.41
N LEU A 371 -13.23 12.16 -19.02
CA LEU A 371 -13.39 12.10 -20.47
C LEU A 371 -13.26 13.47 -21.11
N SER A 372 -13.84 14.52 -20.51
CA SER A 372 -13.77 15.90 -21.01
C SER A 372 -12.33 16.43 -20.99
N ILE A 373 -11.57 16.17 -19.92
CA ILE A 373 -10.16 16.58 -19.82
C ILE A 373 -9.31 15.85 -20.86
N SER A 374 -9.50 14.52 -21.00
CA SER A 374 -8.78 13.72 -22.00
C SER A 374 -9.15 14.13 -23.43
N PHE A 375 -10.43 14.38 -23.70
CA PHE A 375 -10.90 14.84 -25.00
C PHE A 375 -10.37 16.25 -25.32
N LEU A 376 -10.39 17.16 -24.35
CA LEU A 376 -9.80 18.49 -24.49
C LEU A 376 -8.30 18.42 -24.80
N ALA A 377 -7.55 17.55 -24.11
CA ALA A 377 -6.13 17.32 -24.42
C ALA A 377 -5.93 16.83 -25.86
N VAL A 378 -6.80 15.94 -26.34
CA VAL A 378 -6.80 15.48 -27.75
C VAL A 378 -7.20 16.59 -28.72
N LEU A 379 -8.18 17.44 -28.40
CA LEU A 379 -8.52 18.59 -29.25
C LEU A 379 -7.37 19.60 -29.31
N LEU A 380 -6.76 19.92 -28.17
CA LEU A 380 -5.62 20.82 -28.08
C LEU A 380 -4.42 20.26 -28.87
N SER A 381 -4.27 18.93 -28.97
CA SER A 381 -3.24 18.29 -29.81
C SER A 381 -3.32 18.64 -31.30
N ARG A 382 -4.50 19.05 -31.78
CA ARG A 382 -4.69 19.54 -33.15
C ARG A 382 -4.11 20.93 -33.38
N LYS A 383 -3.87 21.73 -32.34
CA LYS A 383 -3.38 23.12 -32.45
C LYS A 383 -2.01 23.33 -31.82
N PHE A 384 -1.75 22.65 -30.71
CA PHE A 384 -0.54 22.75 -29.91
C PHE A 384 0.16 21.40 -29.84
N PHE A 385 1.48 21.41 -29.72
CA PHE A 385 2.32 20.23 -29.52
C PHE A 385 2.04 19.13 -30.57
N GLN A 386 2.10 19.52 -31.84
CA GLN A 386 1.94 18.62 -32.98
C GLN A 386 3.22 17.82 -33.28
N GLY A 387 3.06 16.62 -33.85
CA GLY A 387 4.15 15.82 -34.39
C GLY A 387 4.75 14.80 -33.42
N LYS A 388 5.87 14.20 -33.84
CA LYS A 388 6.62 13.20 -33.06
C LYS A 388 7.58 13.90 -32.12
N MET A 389 7.67 13.42 -30.88
CA MET A 389 8.53 14.03 -29.86
C MET A 389 10.01 13.73 -30.08
N MET A 390 10.32 12.48 -30.40
CA MET A 390 11.69 11.96 -30.45
C MET A 390 11.89 10.99 -31.61
N THR A 391 13.15 10.88 -32.04
CA THR A 391 13.58 9.86 -32.99
C THR A 391 13.59 8.49 -32.32
N TRP A 392 13.51 7.42 -33.12
CA TRP A 392 13.54 6.05 -32.59
C TRP A 392 14.81 5.75 -31.79
N LYS A 393 15.98 6.27 -32.21
CA LYS A 393 17.26 6.09 -31.51
C LYS A 393 17.20 6.63 -30.08
N VAL A 394 16.68 7.85 -29.90
CA VAL A 394 16.53 8.46 -28.57
C VAL A 394 15.55 7.67 -27.71
N ARG A 395 14.42 7.25 -28.29
CA ARG A 395 13.41 6.44 -27.58
C ARG A 395 14.00 5.12 -27.08
N THR A 396 14.73 4.41 -27.92
CA THR A 396 15.38 3.15 -27.55
C THR A 396 16.41 3.37 -26.44
N MET A 397 17.25 4.39 -26.53
CA MET A 397 18.23 4.70 -25.47
C MET A 397 17.55 5.03 -24.14
N VAL A 398 16.45 5.79 -24.17
CA VAL A 398 15.69 6.13 -22.95
C VAL A 398 15.04 4.89 -22.36
N LEU A 399 14.40 4.04 -23.18
CA LEU A 399 13.79 2.80 -22.71
C LEU A 399 14.82 1.85 -22.11
N LEU A 400 15.99 1.70 -22.74
CA LEU A 400 17.11 0.94 -22.17
C LEU A 400 17.58 1.54 -20.84
N GLY A 401 17.68 2.88 -20.75
CA GLY A 401 17.98 3.57 -19.50
C GLY A 401 16.96 3.30 -18.40
N ILE A 402 15.66 3.30 -18.72
CA ILE A 402 14.58 2.96 -17.79
C ILE A 402 14.72 1.51 -17.31
N ILE A 403 14.97 0.57 -18.21
CA ILE A 403 15.20 -0.85 -17.87
C ILE A 403 16.41 -1.00 -16.94
N LEU A 404 17.52 -0.32 -17.24
CA LEU A 404 18.73 -0.33 -16.41
C LEU A 404 18.49 0.25 -15.01
N LEU A 405 17.67 1.30 -14.90
CA LEU A 405 17.28 1.88 -13.60
C LEU A 405 16.32 0.97 -12.82
N PHE A 406 15.45 0.24 -13.52
CA PHE A 406 14.46 -0.63 -12.91
C PHE A 406 15.04 -1.97 -12.46
N PHE A 407 16.07 -2.47 -13.14
CA PHE A 407 16.74 -3.73 -12.81
C PHE A 407 17.22 -3.84 -11.35
N PRO A 408 17.98 -2.89 -10.77
CA PRO A 408 18.38 -2.98 -9.37
C PRO A 408 17.20 -2.89 -8.40
N ILE A 409 16.12 -2.17 -8.76
CA ILE A 409 14.88 -2.14 -7.97
C ILE A 409 14.26 -3.53 -7.95
N MET A 410 14.09 -4.16 -9.12
CA MET A 410 13.56 -5.51 -9.23
C MET A 410 14.37 -6.54 -8.43
N GLN A 411 15.70 -6.51 -8.55
CA GLN A 411 16.58 -7.43 -7.79
C GLN A 411 16.49 -7.21 -6.28
N ASN A 412 16.29 -5.95 -5.84
CA ASN A 412 16.09 -5.65 -4.43
C ASN A 412 14.82 -6.32 -3.89
N PHE A 413 13.68 -6.20 -4.58
CA PHE A 413 12.42 -6.82 -4.15
C PHE A 413 12.43 -8.34 -4.24
N ARG A 414 13.12 -8.92 -5.23
CA ARG A 414 13.25 -10.37 -5.39
C ARG A 414 14.03 -11.04 -4.26
N ASN A 415 15.02 -10.33 -3.71
CA ASN A 415 15.89 -10.82 -2.65
C ASN A 415 15.50 -10.25 -1.27
N LEU A 416 14.32 -9.63 -1.15
CA LEU A 416 13.86 -8.89 0.03
C LEU A 416 13.32 -9.84 1.11
N ASN A 417 14.14 -10.77 1.60
CA ASN A 417 13.73 -11.79 2.56
C ASN A 417 13.80 -11.28 4.00
N GLU A 418 14.92 -10.62 4.35
CA GLU A 418 15.11 -9.95 5.63
C GLU A 418 15.55 -8.49 5.43
N PRO A 419 15.20 -7.57 6.36
CA PRO A 419 15.64 -6.18 6.27
C PRO A 419 17.17 -6.00 6.16
N LYS A 420 17.94 -6.99 6.66
CA LYS A 420 19.41 -7.01 6.61
C LYS A 420 19.99 -7.40 5.25
N GLN A 421 19.23 -8.10 4.40
CA GLN A 421 19.67 -8.60 3.09
C GLN A 421 19.28 -7.69 1.91
N GLN A 422 18.66 -6.55 2.21
CA GLN A 422 18.26 -5.58 1.18
C GLN A 422 19.49 -4.88 0.60
N ILE A 423 19.60 -4.84 -0.73
CA ILE A 423 20.51 -3.89 -1.40
C ILE A 423 20.18 -2.50 -0.87
N ASN A 424 21.19 -1.73 -0.45
CA ASN A 424 21.01 -0.42 0.17
C ASN A 424 20.41 0.56 -0.85
N PHE A 425 19.09 0.67 -0.91
CA PHE A 425 18.38 1.70 -1.64
C PHE A 425 18.05 2.80 -0.62
N PRO A 426 18.78 3.93 -0.61
CA PRO A 426 18.75 4.90 0.49
C PRO A 426 17.34 5.37 0.87
N ILE A 427 16.45 5.42 -0.12
CA ILE A 427 15.07 5.87 -0.01
C ILE A 427 14.15 4.83 0.65
N LEU A 428 14.43 3.52 0.51
CA LEU A 428 13.59 2.40 0.99
C LEU A 428 14.19 1.72 2.24
N SER A 429 15.50 1.47 2.23
CA SER A 429 16.18 0.57 3.18
C SER A 429 16.11 1.06 4.63
N GLN A 430 16.29 2.37 4.89
CA GLN A 430 16.28 2.90 6.26
C GLN A 430 14.88 2.88 6.90
N TYR A 431 13.82 3.08 6.12
CA TYR A 431 12.44 3.02 6.63
C TYR A 431 11.98 1.58 6.83
N ILE A 432 12.28 0.68 5.88
CA ILE A 432 11.87 -0.72 5.96
C ILE A 432 12.56 -1.42 7.14
N GLN A 433 13.84 -1.15 7.40
CA GLN A 433 14.58 -1.74 8.52
C GLN A 433 13.96 -1.46 9.90
N ARG A 434 13.33 -0.29 10.10
CA ARG A 434 12.73 0.10 11.39
C ARG A 434 11.31 -0.44 11.60
N TYR A 435 10.46 -0.39 10.57
CA TYR A 435 9.02 -0.64 10.74
C TYR A 435 8.54 -2.03 10.29
N ASN A 436 9.40 -2.88 9.70
CA ASN A 436 8.95 -4.20 9.23
C ASN A 436 8.53 -5.16 10.36
N LYS A 437 9.03 -4.96 11.59
CA LYS A 437 8.66 -5.83 12.73
C LYS A 437 7.31 -5.48 13.36
N SER A 438 6.75 -4.28 13.13
CA SER A 438 5.56 -3.79 13.85
C SER A 438 4.39 -3.33 12.96
N LEU A 439 4.51 -3.38 11.63
CA LEU A 439 3.43 -2.97 10.73
C LEU A 439 2.78 -4.13 9.98
N LEU A 440 3.41 -5.31 9.90
CA LEU A 440 2.86 -6.46 9.18
C LEU A 440 1.54 -6.93 9.78
N TRP A 441 1.41 -6.88 11.11
CA TRP A 441 0.16 -7.18 11.80
C TRP A 441 -0.94 -6.14 11.54
N ARG A 442 -0.60 -4.91 11.15
CA ARG A 442 -1.57 -3.82 10.95
C ARG A 442 -2.34 -3.89 9.62
N GLY A 443 -2.15 -4.97 8.85
CA GLY A 443 -2.84 -5.22 7.60
C GLY A 443 -2.24 -4.50 6.38
N SER A 444 -2.50 -5.07 5.20
CA SER A 444 -2.08 -4.54 3.90
C SER A 444 -2.56 -3.11 3.60
N PRO A 445 -3.76 -2.67 4.02
CA PRO A 445 -4.21 -1.28 3.86
C PRO A 445 -3.27 -0.25 4.48
N LYS A 446 -2.88 -0.47 5.74
CA LYS A 446 -1.96 0.44 6.43
C LYS A 446 -0.58 0.39 5.78
N LEU A 447 -0.15 -0.78 5.33
CA LEU A 447 1.11 -0.93 4.59
C LEU A 447 1.11 -0.13 3.27
N ALA A 448 0.03 -0.12 2.50
CA ALA A 448 -0.06 0.62 1.24
C ALA A 448 -0.05 2.14 1.44
N ARG A 449 -0.62 2.63 2.55
CA ARG A 449 -0.56 4.06 2.91
C ARG A 449 0.83 4.43 3.44
N ASP A 450 1.34 3.67 4.40
CA ASP A 450 2.59 3.96 5.09
C ASP A 450 3.83 3.69 4.20
N LYS A 451 3.75 2.69 3.31
CA LYS A 451 4.82 2.27 2.40
C LYS A 451 4.50 2.44 0.92
N SER A 452 3.49 3.22 0.52
CA SER A 452 3.09 3.41 -0.88
C SER A 452 2.55 2.16 -1.59
N LEU A 453 1.67 2.38 -2.57
CA LEU A 453 1.09 1.31 -3.36
C LEU A 453 2.11 0.64 -4.30
N SER A 454 3.04 1.43 -4.86
CA SER A 454 4.10 0.93 -5.74
C SER A 454 5.03 -0.06 -5.03
N TYR A 455 5.30 0.14 -3.74
CA TYR A 455 6.04 -0.82 -2.93
C TYR A 455 5.28 -2.14 -2.80
N VAL A 456 3.99 -2.08 -2.45
CA VAL A 456 3.13 -3.27 -2.32
C VAL A 456 3.07 -4.04 -3.65
N TRP A 457 2.94 -3.31 -4.76
CA TRP A 457 2.92 -3.91 -6.10
C TRP A 457 4.22 -4.61 -6.47
N LEU A 458 5.37 -3.94 -6.29
CA LEU A 458 6.67 -4.54 -6.63
C LEU A 458 7.01 -5.72 -5.71
N LYS A 459 6.61 -5.63 -4.44
CA LYS A 459 6.72 -6.72 -3.47
C LYS A 459 5.87 -7.93 -3.90
N LYS A 460 4.66 -7.72 -4.42
CA LYS A 460 3.82 -8.79 -4.96
C LYS A 460 4.34 -9.38 -6.28
N ILE A 461 4.82 -8.55 -7.20
CA ILE A 461 5.28 -9.00 -8.53
C ILE A 461 6.57 -9.80 -8.42
N TYR A 462 7.51 -9.37 -7.59
CA TYR A 462 8.87 -9.93 -7.55
C TYR A 462 9.19 -10.72 -6.29
N GLY A 463 8.39 -10.59 -5.24
CA GLY A 463 8.59 -11.31 -3.99
C GLY A 463 8.22 -12.79 -4.12
N LYS A 464 8.79 -13.61 -3.22
CA LYS A 464 8.45 -15.03 -3.11
C LYS A 464 7.11 -15.22 -2.39
N THR A 465 6.42 -16.32 -2.73
CA THR A 465 5.20 -16.74 -2.02
C THR A 465 5.49 -17.27 -0.61
N MET A 466 6.54 -18.05 -0.46
CA MET A 466 6.99 -18.64 0.79
C MET A 466 8.52 -18.83 0.70
N GLU A 467 9.23 -18.73 1.83
CA GLU A 467 10.65 -19.07 1.85
C GLU A 467 10.85 -20.58 1.77
N GLU A 468 11.91 -21.02 1.11
CA GLU A 468 12.25 -22.44 1.04
C GLU A 468 12.64 -22.95 2.43
N PRO A 469 11.89 -23.90 3.02
CA PRO A 469 12.22 -24.46 4.32
C PRO A 469 13.52 -25.25 4.26
N GLU A 470 14.28 -25.21 5.36
CA GLU A 470 15.52 -25.98 5.45
C GLU A 470 15.24 -27.49 5.30
N GLY A 471 16.05 -28.16 4.47
CA GLY A 471 15.90 -29.61 4.22
C GLY A 471 14.80 -30.00 3.23
N TYR A 472 14.13 -29.03 2.58
CA TYR A 472 13.16 -29.32 1.51
C TYR A 472 13.78 -30.19 0.40
N SER A 473 13.26 -31.41 0.24
CA SER A 473 13.74 -32.40 -0.71
C SER A 473 12.72 -33.52 -0.93
N PRO A 474 12.79 -34.26 -2.05
CA PRO A 474 11.93 -35.42 -2.28
C PRO A 474 12.01 -36.49 -1.18
N SER A 475 13.21 -36.75 -0.65
CA SER A 475 13.42 -37.71 0.43
C SER A 475 12.75 -37.26 1.73
N LYS A 476 12.83 -35.96 2.05
CA LYS A 476 12.19 -35.40 3.24
C LYS A 476 10.66 -35.47 3.16
N LEU A 477 10.09 -35.16 2.00
CA LEU A 477 8.66 -35.31 1.77
C LEU A 477 8.21 -36.77 1.94
N LYS A 478 8.95 -37.74 1.40
CA LYS A 478 8.64 -39.16 1.59
C LYS A 478 8.66 -39.58 3.06
N GLU A 479 9.60 -39.06 3.85
CA GLU A 479 9.65 -39.29 5.30
C GLU A 479 8.40 -38.73 6.00
N ILE A 480 8.01 -37.50 5.66
CA ILE A 480 6.82 -36.83 6.20
C ILE A 480 5.57 -37.65 5.85
N VAL A 481 5.38 -38.00 4.57
CA VAL A 481 4.24 -38.81 4.12
C VAL A 481 4.15 -40.12 4.90
N GLN A 482 5.24 -40.88 5.00
CA GLN A 482 5.24 -42.15 5.74
C GLN A 482 4.91 -41.98 7.23
N ARG A 483 5.38 -40.90 7.85
CA ARG A 483 5.11 -40.61 9.26
C ARG A 483 3.62 -40.36 9.49
N TYR A 484 3.02 -39.51 8.66
CA TYR A 484 1.61 -39.15 8.83
C TYR A 484 0.65 -40.20 8.28
N SER A 485 1.08 -41.10 7.38
CA SER A 485 0.30 -42.30 7.06
C SER A 485 0.11 -43.19 8.29
N LYS A 486 1.18 -43.47 9.04
CA LYS A 486 1.10 -44.23 10.29
C LYS A 486 0.28 -43.51 11.36
N GLU A 487 0.32 -42.19 11.38
CA GLU A 487 -0.47 -41.42 12.34
C GLU A 487 -1.96 -41.40 11.96
N ALA A 488 -2.29 -41.31 10.67
CA ALA A 488 -3.65 -41.45 10.17
C ALA A 488 -4.23 -42.82 10.54
N GLU A 489 -3.49 -43.92 10.35
CA GLU A 489 -3.90 -45.26 10.77
C GLU A 489 -4.31 -45.30 12.26
N LYS A 490 -3.47 -44.77 13.16
CA LYS A 490 -3.77 -44.71 14.60
C LYS A 490 -4.98 -43.85 14.95
N ILE A 491 -5.17 -42.73 14.27
CA ILE A 491 -6.34 -41.87 14.48
C ILE A 491 -7.60 -42.62 14.03
N ASN A 492 -7.52 -43.30 12.88
CA ASN A 492 -8.62 -44.04 12.26
C ASN A 492 -8.99 -45.33 13.01
N GLU A 493 -8.12 -45.89 13.87
CA GLU A 493 -8.49 -46.97 14.81
C GLU A 493 -9.62 -46.55 15.76
N LYS A 494 -9.74 -45.26 16.07
CA LYS A 494 -10.74 -44.70 17.00
C LYS A 494 -11.85 -43.91 16.30
N ARG A 495 -11.75 -43.68 14.99
CA ARG A 495 -12.67 -42.88 14.19
C ARG A 495 -13.23 -43.74 13.06
N SER A 496 -14.53 -44.00 13.08
CA SER A 496 -15.19 -44.90 12.13
C SER A 496 -16.02 -44.18 11.08
N GLU A 497 -16.40 -42.94 11.31
CA GLU A 497 -17.32 -42.20 10.42
C GLU A 497 -16.61 -41.79 9.13
N ASP A 498 -17.38 -41.67 8.05
CA ASP A 498 -16.94 -41.00 6.83
C ASP A 498 -17.54 -39.59 6.81
N ILE A 499 -16.71 -38.59 6.47
CA ILE A 499 -17.18 -37.21 6.37
C ILE A 499 -18.06 -37.02 5.14
N SER A 500 -17.85 -37.83 4.10
CA SER A 500 -18.61 -37.81 2.84
C SER A 500 -20.02 -38.40 2.95
N ASP A 501 -20.38 -39.03 4.08
CA ASP A 501 -21.74 -39.52 4.35
C ASP A 501 -22.69 -38.43 4.91
N GLN A 502 -22.15 -37.25 5.18
CA GLN A 502 -22.85 -36.15 5.85
C GLN A 502 -22.98 -34.95 4.92
N THR A 503 -23.86 -34.01 5.27
CA THR A 503 -23.83 -32.67 4.67
C THR A 503 -23.07 -31.73 5.60
N VAL A 504 -22.09 -31.00 5.06
CA VAL A 504 -21.25 -30.07 5.82
C VAL A 504 -21.47 -28.66 5.32
N ILE A 505 -21.71 -27.72 6.24
CA ILE A 505 -21.99 -26.32 5.92
C ILE A 505 -20.97 -25.43 6.62
N TYR A 506 -20.07 -24.83 5.86
CA TYR A 506 -19.16 -23.80 6.34
C TYR A 506 -19.86 -22.45 6.20
N ILE A 507 -20.04 -21.73 7.31
CA ILE A 507 -20.62 -20.40 7.36
C ILE A 507 -19.57 -19.43 7.89
N LEU A 508 -19.03 -18.64 6.97
CA LEU A 508 -18.29 -17.43 7.31
C LEU A 508 -19.32 -16.32 7.57
N SER A 509 -19.45 -15.91 8.83
CA SER A 509 -20.30 -14.81 9.26
C SER A 509 -19.51 -13.50 9.28
N GLU A 510 -19.77 -12.65 8.29
CA GLU A 510 -19.02 -11.42 8.02
C GLU A 510 -18.89 -10.54 9.28
N SER A 511 -17.66 -10.16 9.61
CA SER A 511 -17.32 -9.24 10.70
C SER A 511 -17.87 -9.62 12.08
N LEU A 512 -18.30 -10.87 12.32
CA LEU A 512 -18.94 -11.27 13.57
C LEU A 512 -17.91 -11.54 14.68
N ALA A 513 -18.04 -10.82 15.79
CA ALA A 513 -17.31 -11.08 17.02
C ALA A 513 -18.09 -10.55 18.23
N ASN A 514 -18.04 -11.25 19.36
CA ASN A 514 -18.75 -10.87 20.57
C ASN A 514 -18.16 -9.58 21.20
N PRO A 515 -18.87 -8.45 21.17
CA PRO A 515 -18.35 -7.18 21.68
C PRO A 515 -18.13 -7.18 23.19
N ASN A 516 -18.76 -8.10 23.94
CA ASN A 516 -18.60 -8.20 25.39
C ASN A 516 -17.16 -8.58 25.82
N ARG A 517 -16.33 -9.11 24.90
CA ARG A 517 -14.91 -9.36 25.18
C ARG A 517 -14.05 -8.08 25.17
N ILE A 518 -14.56 -7.00 24.58
CA ILE A 518 -13.82 -5.75 24.41
C ILE A 518 -14.10 -4.84 25.61
N ILE A 519 -13.15 -4.80 26.55
CA ILE A 519 -13.27 -3.94 27.74
C ILE A 519 -13.42 -2.47 27.29
N GLY A 520 -14.46 -1.82 27.81
CA GLY A 520 -14.88 -0.45 27.52
C GLY A 520 -15.96 -0.33 26.44
N ALA A 521 -16.37 -1.43 25.79
CA ALA A 521 -17.60 -1.46 24.98
C ALA A 521 -18.80 -1.73 25.91
N ASN A 522 -19.63 -0.72 26.13
CA ASN A 522 -20.77 -0.77 27.05
C ASN A 522 -22.05 -1.07 26.26
N LEU A 523 -22.68 -2.22 26.53
CA LEU A 523 -23.88 -2.68 25.83
C LEU A 523 -25.07 -2.79 26.78
N SER A 524 -26.27 -2.48 26.32
CA SER A 524 -27.49 -2.64 27.13
C SER A 524 -27.91 -4.11 27.33
N GLU A 525 -27.51 -4.99 26.42
CA GLU A 525 -27.77 -6.44 26.46
C GLU A 525 -26.71 -7.18 25.64
N ASN A 526 -26.58 -8.50 25.86
CA ASN A 526 -25.67 -9.33 25.06
C ASN A 526 -26.25 -9.55 23.64
N PRO A 527 -25.59 -9.06 22.57
CA PRO A 527 -26.09 -9.20 21.22
C PRO A 527 -25.94 -10.62 20.64
N LEU A 528 -25.07 -11.47 21.20
CA LEU A 528 -24.79 -12.84 20.69
C LEU A 528 -25.26 -13.94 21.65
N LYS A 529 -26.37 -13.70 22.37
CA LYS A 529 -26.83 -14.59 23.44
C LYS A 529 -27.16 -16.02 22.97
N ASN A 530 -27.68 -16.20 21.75
CA ASN A 530 -28.01 -17.53 21.24
C ASN A 530 -26.75 -18.25 20.76
N ILE A 531 -25.87 -17.55 20.05
CA ILE A 531 -24.57 -18.09 19.62
C ILE A 531 -23.71 -18.48 20.84
N ASP A 532 -23.68 -17.67 21.90
CA ASP A 532 -22.98 -18.04 23.14
C ASP A 532 -23.54 -19.32 23.76
N LYS A 533 -24.87 -19.53 23.71
CA LYS A 533 -25.51 -20.77 24.16
C LYS A 533 -25.14 -21.96 23.26
N ILE A 534 -25.20 -21.81 21.95
CA ILE A 534 -24.83 -22.85 20.97
C ILE A 534 -23.37 -23.27 21.19
N LYS A 535 -22.46 -22.31 21.35
CA LYS A 535 -21.04 -22.53 21.65
C LYS A 535 -20.82 -23.27 22.97
N ALA A 536 -21.70 -23.10 23.95
CA ALA A 536 -21.60 -23.81 25.23
C ALA A 536 -22.10 -25.26 25.14
N GLU A 537 -22.95 -25.58 24.17
CA GLU A 537 -23.57 -26.91 23.98
C GLU A 537 -22.90 -27.72 22.85
N ALA A 538 -21.91 -27.17 22.15
CA ALA A 538 -21.20 -27.78 21.03
C ALA A 538 -19.68 -27.52 21.12
N THR A 539 -18.89 -28.11 20.21
CA THR A 539 -17.47 -27.74 20.06
C THR A 539 -17.41 -26.27 19.65
N GLY A 540 -16.81 -25.39 20.45
CA GLY A 540 -16.80 -23.97 20.15
C GLY A 540 -15.85 -23.17 21.04
N GLY A 541 -15.51 -21.97 20.59
CA GLY A 541 -14.47 -21.18 21.24
C GLY A 541 -14.16 -19.88 20.51
N LEU A 542 -12.88 -19.50 20.50
CA LEU A 542 -12.37 -18.33 19.79
C LEU A 542 -11.52 -18.74 18.59
N MET A 543 -11.66 -18.03 17.48
CA MET A 543 -10.79 -18.17 16.32
C MET A 543 -9.83 -16.98 16.23
N TYR A 544 -8.54 -17.27 16.14
CA TYR A 544 -7.51 -16.30 15.72
C TYR A 544 -7.63 -16.02 14.23
N SER A 545 -7.97 -14.78 13.91
CA SER A 545 -7.98 -14.22 12.57
C SER A 545 -6.60 -13.70 12.19
N ASN A 546 -6.23 -13.84 10.91
CA ASN A 546 -5.05 -13.18 10.35
C ASN A 546 -5.36 -11.77 9.86
N GLY A 547 -6.63 -11.35 9.91
CA GLY A 547 -7.12 -10.05 9.49
C GLY A 547 -7.64 -9.21 10.65
N PHE A 548 -7.65 -7.90 10.46
CA PHE A 548 -8.39 -6.95 11.29
C PHE A 548 -9.17 -6.04 10.35
N ALA A 549 -10.50 -5.99 10.51
CA ALA A 549 -11.41 -5.24 9.64
C ALA A 549 -11.23 -5.54 8.13
N GLY A 550 -10.91 -6.78 7.79
CA GLY A 550 -10.71 -7.25 6.43
C GLY A 550 -9.99 -8.60 6.38
N GLY A 551 -9.77 -9.11 5.17
CA GLY A 551 -9.04 -10.35 4.93
C GLY A 551 -9.91 -11.60 4.82
N THR A 552 -11.24 -11.47 4.72
CA THR A 552 -12.25 -12.55 4.59
C THR A 552 -11.78 -13.73 3.74
N ALA A 553 -11.29 -13.45 2.52
CA ALA A 553 -10.84 -14.48 1.58
C ALA A 553 -9.62 -15.30 2.06
N ASN A 554 -8.82 -14.79 2.99
CA ASN A 554 -7.73 -15.55 3.61
C ASN A 554 -8.26 -16.53 4.65
N MET A 555 -9.23 -16.12 5.48
CA MET A 555 -9.86 -17.04 6.45
C MET A 555 -10.65 -18.13 5.72
N GLU A 556 -11.38 -17.76 4.68
CA GLU A 556 -12.06 -18.69 3.75
C GLU A 556 -11.07 -19.73 3.18
N ALA A 557 -9.99 -19.27 2.54
CA ALA A 557 -8.98 -20.15 1.93
C ALA A 557 -8.30 -21.07 2.94
N GLN A 558 -8.01 -20.57 4.14
CA GLN A 558 -7.45 -21.36 5.24
C GLN A 558 -8.44 -22.41 5.73
N SER A 559 -9.71 -22.05 5.92
CA SER A 559 -10.76 -22.96 6.38
C SER A 559 -10.97 -24.14 5.44
N LEU A 560 -10.88 -23.90 4.13
CA LEU A 560 -11.01 -24.92 3.10
C LEU A 560 -9.76 -25.79 3.03
N SER A 561 -8.58 -25.17 2.95
CA SER A 561 -7.34 -25.88 2.63
C SER A 561 -6.56 -26.43 3.81
N GLY A 562 -6.66 -25.82 4.99
CA GLY A 562 -5.79 -26.10 6.12
C GLY A 562 -4.37 -25.54 6.00
N LEU A 563 -4.10 -24.65 5.03
CA LEU A 563 -2.79 -24.03 4.84
C LEU A 563 -2.72 -22.66 5.56
N PRO A 564 -2.01 -22.53 6.69
CA PRO A 564 -2.02 -21.30 7.49
C PRO A 564 -1.31 -20.13 6.81
N MET A 565 -1.85 -18.91 7.01
CA MET A 565 -1.34 -17.68 6.42
C MET A 565 0.06 -17.32 6.93
N VAL A 566 0.38 -17.65 8.19
CA VAL A 566 1.67 -17.33 8.82
C VAL A 566 2.90 -17.87 8.07
N ASN A 567 2.74 -19.00 7.38
CA ASN A 567 3.83 -19.63 6.62
C ASN A 567 4.12 -18.94 5.30
N TYR A 568 3.18 -18.16 4.78
CA TYR A 568 3.42 -17.37 3.59
C TYR A 568 4.30 -16.15 3.89
N SER A 569 5.03 -15.73 2.86
CA SER A 569 5.73 -14.47 2.91
C SER A 569 4.75 -13.31 3.10
N SER A 570 5.19 -12.27 3.80
CA SER A 570 4.49 -10.99 3.92
C SER A 570 4.22 -10.26 2.59
N ASN A 571 4.63 -10.84 1.45
CA ASN A 571 4.28 -10.41 0.10
C ASN A 571 2.82 -10.77 -0.26
N ILE A 572 2.28 -11.81 0.36
CA ILE A 572 0.93 -12.33 0.09
C ILE A 572 -0.09 -11.47 0.81
N SER A 573 -1.07 -10.97 0.05
CA SER A 573 -2.21 -10.22 0.61
C SER A 573 -3.47 -11.07 0.62
N THR A 574 -3.69 -11.85 -0.44
CA THR A 574 -4.88 -12.69 -0.59
C THR A 574 -4.51 -14.05 -1.16
N ILE A 575 -4.74 -15.12 -0.42
CA ILE A 575 -4.41 -16.50 -0.83
C ILE A 575 -5.08 -16.86 -2.17
N ASN A 576 -6.37 -16.55 -2.32
CA ASN A 576 -7.16 -16.83 -3.55
C ASN A 576 -6.63 -16.14 -4.82
N SER A 577 -5.91 -15.03 -4.69
CA SER A 577 -5.43 -14.24 -5.83
C SER A 577 -3.92 -14.36 -6.03
N ASP A 578 -3.16 -14.53 -4.95
CA ASP A 578 -1.70 -14.49 -4.96
C ASP A 578 -1.06 -15.91 -4.84
N VAL A 579 -1.80 -16.93 -4.39
CA VAL A 579 -1.27 -18.29 -4.14
C VAL A 579 -2.03 -19.38 -4.91
N PHE A 580 -3.33 -19.54 -4.64
CA PHE A 580 -4.14 -20.62 -5.20
C PHE A 580 -4.15 -20.69 -6.75
N PRO A 581 -4.08 -19.57 -7.50
CA PRO A 581 -4.04 -19.65 -8.96
C PRO A 581 -2.85 -20.43 -9.51
N SER A 582 -1.68 -20.38 -8.86
CA SER A 582 -0.46 -21.07 -9.32
C SER A 582 -0.32 -22.51 -8.83
N MET A 583 -1.08 -22.93 -7.82
CA MET A 583 -1.00 -24.30 -7.29
C MET A 583 -1.51 -25.31 -8.34
N PRO A 584 -0.83 -26.45 -8.59
CA PRO A 584 -1.34 -27.45 -9.53
C PRO A 584 -2.70 -28.04 -9.11
N PHE A 585 -2.89 -28.28 -7.82
CA PHE A 585 -4.15 -28.65 -7.18
C PHE A 585 -4.21 -28.00 -5.79
N ILE A 586 -5.39 -27.88 -5.20
CA ILE A 586 -5.59 -27.30 -3.87
C ILE A 586 -6.16 -28.40 -2.97
N PRO A 587 -5.44 -28.88 -1.95
CA PRO A 587 -6.06 -29.75 -0.95
C PRO A 587 -7.15 -28.95 -0.25
N SER A 588 -8.34 -29.54 -0.14
CA SER A 588 -9.49 -28.89 0.48
C SER A 588 -10.39 -29.93 1.13
N ILE A 589 -11.04 -29.57 2.24
CA ILE A 589 -12.06 -30.41 2.88
C ILE A 589 -13.22 -30.68 1.94
N SER A 590 -13.53 -29.74 1.04
CA SER A 590 -14.56 -29.90 0.01
C SER A 590 -14.26 -31.03 -0.99
N ASN A 591 -12.99 -31.47 -1.10
CA ASN A 591 -12.62 -32.55 -2.04
C ASN A 591 -13.16 -33.92 -1.61
N GLN A 592 -13.61 -34.06 -0.36
CA GLN A 592 -14.24 -35.29 0.14
C GLN A 592 -15.71 -35.43 -0.31
N PHE A 593 -16.27 -34.43 -1.00
CA PHE A 593 -17.68 -34.39 -1.38
C PHE A 593 -17.84 -34.37 -2.88
N SER A 594 -18.83 -35.12 -3.37
CA SER A 594 -19.18 -35.17 -4.79
C SER A 594 -20.02 -33.97 -5.23
N GLU A 595 -20.84 -33.41 -4.33
CA GLU A 595 -21.66 -32.22 -4.60
C GLU A 595 -21.21 -31.06 -3.72
N LYS A 596 -20.83 -29.95 -4.35
CA LYS A 596 -20.19 -28.79 -3.72
C LYS A 596 -20.85 -27.50 -4.17
N ILE A 597 -21.33 -26.73 -3.20
CA ILE A 597 -22.10 -25.51 -3.43
C ILE A 597 -21.42 -24.34 -2.71
N ALA A 598 -21.12 -23.29 -3.45
CA ALA A 598 -20.69 -22.02 -2.90
C ALA A 598 -21.85 -21.02 -2.93
N LEU A 599 -21.95 -20.17 -1.91
CA LEU A 599 -22.95 -19.11 -1.86
C LEU A 599 -22.35 -17.85 -1.24
N HIS A 600 -22.38 -16.75 -2.01
CA HIS A 600 -21.99 -15.43 -1.54
C HIS A 600 -22.86 -14.37 -2.22
N PRO A 601 -23.70 -13.62 -1.49
CA PRO A 601 -24.67 -12.71 -2.08
C PRO A 601 -24.04 -11.38 -2.51
N GLU A 602 -23.02 -11.47 -3.36
CA GLU A 602 -22.20 -10.38 -3.85
C GLU A 602 -21.67 -10.73 -5.25
N ASN A 603 -20.76 -9.92 -5.79
CA ASN A 603 -20.09 -10.28 -7.04
C ASN A 603 -19.14 -11.49 -6.86
N ALA A 604 -19.37 -12.57 -7.61
CA ALA A 604 -18.57 -13.80 -7.58
C ALA A 604 -17.11 -13.61 -8.01
N ALA A 605 -16.77 -12.56 -8.76
CA ALA A 605 -15.39 -12.24 -9.14
C ALA A 605 -14.58 -11.59 -7.98
N ASN A 606 -15.25 -11.17 -6.89
CA ASN A 606 -14.57 -10.63 -5.72
C ASN A 606 -13.57 -11.64 -5.17
N TYR A 607 -12.36 -11.17 -4.85
CA TYR A 607 -11.25 -12.00 -4.35
C TYR A 607 -10.91 -13.22 -5.24
N ASN A 608 -11.23 -13.17 -6.53
CA ASN A 608 -11.03 -14.26 -7.48
C ASN A 608 -11.82 -15.55 -7.16
N ARG A 609 -12.92 -15.44 -6.40
CA ARG A 609 -13.72 -16.59 -5.93
C ARG A 609 -14.26 -17.45 -7.07
N ASN A 610 -14.82 -16.86 -8.12
CA ASN A 610 -15.33 -17.60 -9.27
C ASN A 610 -14.28 -18.54 -9.91
N THR A 611 -13.05 -18.06 -10.07
CA THR A 611 -11.94 -18.87 -10.58
C THR A 611 -11.53 -19.96 -9.58
N ILE A 612 -11.46 -19.62 -8.28
CA ILE A 612 -11.01 -20.56 -7.25
C ILE A 612 -12.04 -21.65 -6.97
N TYR A 613 -13.32 -21.34 -6.84
CA TYR A 613 -14.37 -22.34 -6.66
C TYR A 613 -14.47 -23.27 -7.87
N LYS A 614 -14.34 -22.74 -9.09
CA LYS A 614 -14.23 -23.57 -10.30
C LYS A 614 -13.02 -24.50 -10.26
N LYS A 615 -11.87 -24.01 -9.78
CA LYS A 615 -10.64 -24.82 -9.62
C LYS A 615 -10.76 -25.89 -8.54
N LEU A 616 -11.50 -25.63 -7.47
CA LEU A 616 -11.86 -26.59 -6.42
C LEU A 616 -12.97 -27.58 -6.86
N GLY A 617 -13.50 -27.41 -8.08
CA GLY A 617 -14.54 -28.25 -8.65
C GLY A 617 -15.86 -28.13 -7.90
N PHE A 618 -16.28 -26.90 -7.56
CA PHE A 618 -17.63 -26.61 -7.09
C PHE A 618 -18.61 -26.66 -8.27
N ASP A 619 -19.76 -27.29 -8.04
CA ASP A 619 -20.80 -27.47 -9.07
C ASP A 619 -21.59 -26.18 -9.30
N HIS A 620 -21.85 -25.46 -8.20
CA HIS A 620 -22.61 -24.21 -8.21
C HIS A 620 -21.90 -23.13 -7.40
N PHE A 621 -21.98 -21.89 -7.88
CA PHE A 621 -21.61 -20.71 -7.11
C PHE A 621 -22.70 -19.63 -7.16
N TYR A 622 -23.60 -19.68 -6.19
CA TYR A 622 -24.72 -18.74 -6.10
C TYR A 622 -24.27 -17.34 -5.68
N ALA A 623 -24.53 -16.35 -6.54
CA ALA A 623 -24.04 -14.99 -6.37
C ALA A 623 -24.93 -13.94 -7.05
N LEU A 624 -24.77 -12.66 -6.72
CA LEU A 624 -25.56 -11.57 -7.34
C LEU A 624 -25.10 -11.25 -8.77
N SER A 625 -23.84 -11.51 -9.11
CA SER A 625 -23.28 -11.26 -10.45
C SER A 625 -21.98 -12.02 -10.71
N ASN A 626 -21.58 -12.11 -11.99
CA ASN A 626 -20.37 -12.79 -12.49
C ASN A 626 -20.26 -14.29 -12.12
N THR A 627 -21.41 -14.94 -12.00
CA THR A 627 -21.57 -16.39 -11.91
C THR A 627 -22.37 -16.91 -13.11
N GLU A 628 -22.55 -18.23 -13.21
CA GLU A 628 -23.38 -18.87 -14.23
C GLU A 628 -24.84 -18.39 -14.13
N LYS A 629 -25.56 -18.38 -15.25
CA LYS A 629 -26.87 -17.71 -15.33
C LYS A 629 -27.91 -18.32 -14.38
N GLU A 630 -27.87 -19.64 -14.24
CA GLU A 630 -28.67 -20.46 -13.34
C GLU A 630 -28.38 -20.22 -11.85
N ASP A 631 -27.18 -19.72 -11.54
CA ASP A 631 -26.71 -19.48 -10.17
C ASP A 631 -26.92 -18.03 -9.72
N ILE A 632 -27.54 -17.18 -10.55
CA ILE A 632 -27.79 -15.78 -10.21
C ILE A 632 -28.88 -15.68 -9.13
N LEU A 633 -28.50 -15.13 -7.98
CA LEU A 633 -29.44 -14.78 -6.91
C LEU A 633 -30.27 -13.56 -7.32
N THR A 634 -31.59 -13.68 -7.26
CA THR A 634 -32.54 -12.60 -7.59
C THR A 634 -33.55 -12.40 -6.47
N ASN A 635 -34.16 -11.20 -6.40
CA ASN A 635 -35.21 -10.87 -5.43
C ASN A 635 -34.81 -11.11 -3.95
N GLN A 636 -33.56 -10.82 -3.62
CA GLN A 636 -33.02 -11.03 -2.27
C GLN A 636 -33.48 -9.91 -1.32
N GLU A 637 -33.92 -10.28 -0.12
CA GLU A 637 -34.19 -9.31 0.95
C GLU A 637 -32.87 -8.68 1.43
N THR A 638 -32.88 -7.35 1.65
CA THR A 638 -31.69 -6.62 2.07
C THR A 638 -31.93 -5.81 3.33
N LEU A 639 -30.88 -5.72 4.16
CA LEU A 639 -30.79 -4.81 5.30
C LEU A 639 -29.72 -3.77 4.99
N ASP A 640 -30.10 -2.50 4.91
CA ASP A 640 -29.21 -1.38 4.64
C ASP A 640 -28.45 -1.42 3.29
N GLY A 641 -28.81 -2.32 2.39
CA GLY A 641 -28.18 -2.48 1.07
C GLY A 641 -27.42 -3.80 0.87
N PHE A 642 -27.26 -4.60 1.93
CA PHE A 642 -26.67 -5.95 1.85
C PHE A 642 -27.75 -7.02 2.04
N VAL A 643 -27.61 -8.17 1.39
CA VAL A 643 -28.52 -9.31 1.57
C VAL A 643 -28.49 -9.78 3.03
N THR A 644 -29.66 -10.04 3.60
CA THR A 644 -29.79 -10.43 5.00
C THR A 644 -29.25 -11.84 5.25
N ASP A 645 -28.74 -12.09 6.45
CA ASP A 645 -28.29 -13.43 6.85
C ASP A 645 -29.47 -14.42 6.85
N ALA A 646 -30.68 -13.94 7.19
CA ALA A 646 -31.91 -14.72 7.10
C ALA A 646 -32.17 -15.25 5.68
N GLN A 647 -32.01 -14.38 4.67
CA GLN A 647 -32.17 -14.75 3.27
C GLN A 647 -31.06 -15.72 2.83
N VAL A 648 -29.80 -15.49 3.23
CA VAL A 648 -28.70 -16.43 2.95
C VAL A 648 -28.99 -17.81 3.52
N TYR A 649 -29.44 -17.90 4.77
CA TYR A 649 -29.82 -19.16 5.40
C TYR A 649 -31.01 -19.84 4.71
N GLN A 650 -31.98 -19.07 4.24
CA GLN A 650 -33.09 -19.60 3.45
C GLN A 650 -32.61 -20.19 2.12
N GLU A 651 -31.68 -19.54 1.42
CA GLU A 651 -31.10 -20.05 0.19
C GLU A 651 -30.34 -21.37 0.41
N VAL A 652 -29.60 -21.49 1.52
CA VAL A 652 -28.94 -22.74 1.92
C VAL A 652 -29.98 -23.83 2.17
N LEU A 653 -31.00 -23.56 3.00
CA LEU A 653 -32.07 -24.52 3.30
C LEU A 653 -32.80 -25.01 2.04
N ALA A 654 -33.04 -24.11 1.08
CA ALA A 654 -33.70 -24.45 -0.19
C ALA A 654 -32.87 -25.35 -1.11
N LYS A 655 -31.54 -25.41 -0.89
CA LYS A 655 -30.59 -26.16 -1.71
C LYS A 655 -30.10 -27.45 -1.05
N ILE A 656 -30.49 -27.69 0.21
CA ILE A 656 -30.20 -28.97 0.88
C ILE A 656 -31.07 -30.06 0.26
N ASP A 657 -30.43 -31.10 -0.26
CA ASP A 657 -31.06 -32.35 -0.69
C ASP A 657 -30.79 -33.45 0.37
N PRO A 658 -31.80 -33.90 1.14
CA PRO A 658 -31.62 -34.92 2.16
C PRO A 658 -31.09 -36.27 1.63
N GLU A 659 -31.25 -36.55 0.34
CA GLU A 659 -30.79 -37.79 -0.29
C GLU A 659 -29.31 -37.75 -0.69
N ARG A 660 -28.65 -36.58 -0.55
CA ARG A 660 -27.26 -36.37 -0.96
C ARG A 660 -26.40 -35.84 0.17
N SER A 661 -25.12 -36.12 0.09
CA SER A 661 -24.10 -35.50 0.94
C SER A 661 -23.50 -34.31 0.22
N GLN A 662 -23.74 -33.11 0.75
CA GLN A 662 -23.34 -31.86 0.10
C GLN A 662 -22.32 -31.11 0.97
N PHE A 663 -21.40 -30.39 0.32
CA PHE A 663 -20.55 -29.41 0.98
C PHE A 663 -20.98 -28.00 0.61
N PHE A 664 -21.29 -27.17 1.60
CA PHE A 664 -21.62 -25.76 1.41
C PHE A 664 -20.47 -24.86 1.91
N SER A 665 -20.03 -23.93 1.06
CA SER A 665 -19.18 -22.80 1.44
C SER A 665 -19.99 -21.51 1.36
N VAL A 666 -20.40 -20.98 2.50
CA VAL A 666 -21.35 -19.87 2.61
C VAL A 666 -20.65 -18.65 3.22
N LEU A 667 -20.78 -17.51 2.55
CA LEU A 667 -20.21 -16.23 3.00
C LEU A 667 -21.31 -15.18 3.09
N THR A 668 -21.56 -14.66 4.29
CA THR A 668 -22.58 -13.62 4.50
C THR A 668 -22.06 -12.21 4.21
N MET A 669 -22.95 -11.21 4.20
CA MET A 669 -22.61 -9.81 3.92
C MET A 669 -23.35 -8.78 4.79
N GLN A 670 -24.39 -9.18 5.54
CA GLN A 670 -25.29 -8.26 6.28
C GLN A 670 -24.54 -7.29 7.22
N ASN A 671 -23.48 -7.81 7.85
CA ASN A 671 -22.70 -7.16 8.90
C ASN A 671 -21.46 -6.43 8.37
N HIS A 672 -21.33 -6.28 7.05
CA HIS A 672 -20.24 -5.53 6.43
C HIS A 672 -20.39 -4.00 6.67
N MET A 673 -19.28 -3.28 6.74
CA MET A 673 -19.21 -1.82 6.94
C MET A 673 -19.94 -1.02 5.82
N SER A 674 -20.39 0.25 6.00
CA SER A 674 -19.93 1.34 6.90
C SER A 674 -20.72 1.61 8.21
N TYR A 675 -21.81 0.90 8.50
CA TYR A 675 -22.62 1.06 9.73
C TYR A 675 -23.26 2.45 9.96
N GLU A 676 -23.37 3.29 8.93
CA GLU A 676 -23.97 4.63 9.03
C GLU A 676 -25.46 4.63 9.38
N LYS A 677 -26.14 3.53 9.07
CA LYS A 677 -27.57 3.33 9.28
C LYS A 677 -27.84 1.90 9.76
N TYR A 678 -29.00 1.74 10.40
CA TYR A 678 -29.57 0.46 10.78
C TYR A 678 -31.09 0.55 10.58
N SER A 679 -31.63 -0.25 9.67
CA SER A 679 -33.07 -0.28 9.37
C SER A 679 -33.83 -1.49 9.97
N GLY A 680 -33.17 -2.28 10.82
CA GLY A 680 -33.76 -3.46 11.46
C GLY A 680 -34.52 -3.11 12.75
N ALA A 681 -34.90 -4.14 13.51
CA ALA A 681 -35.77 -4.01 14.68
C ALA A 681 -35.04 -4.02 16.03
N SER A 682 -33.75 -4.37 16.07
CA SER A 682 -32.97 -4.44 17.30
C SER A 682 -32.88 -3.09 17.99
N THR A 683 -33.13 -3.08 19.30
CA THR A 683 -33.16 -1.87 20.13
C THR A 683 -31.92 -1.71 21.01
N ILE A 684 -30.91 -2.59 20.85
CA ILE A 684 -29.70 -2.60 21.67
C ILE A 684 -29.03 -1.23 21.63
N LYS A 685 -28.59 -0.74 22.79
CA LYS A 685 -27.76 0.47 22.90
C LYS A 685 -26.33 0.03 23.12
N ALA A 686 -25.40 0.70 22.45
CA ALA A 686 -23.98 0.49 22.62
C ALA A 686 -23.23 1.81 22.62
N THR A 687 -22.24 1.92 23.51
CA THR A 687 -21.33 3.08 23.58
C THR A 687 -19.92 2.62 23.88
N GLY A 688 -18.92 3.30 23.33
CA GLY A 688 -17.52 3.03 23.58
C GLY A 688 -16.85 4.11 24.43
N ASP A 689 -15.96 3.69 25.33
CA ASP A 689 -15.14 4.62 26.11
C ASP A 689 -14.25 5.48 25.19
N GLY A 690 -14.39 6.80 25.28
CA GLY A 690 -13.63 7.76 24.47
C GLY A 690 -14.15 7.93 23.04
N TYR A 691 -15.29 7.35 22.69
CA TYR A 691 -15.91 7.52 21.37
C TYR A 691 -16.68 8.84 21.27
N ASP A 692 -16.62 9.47 20.11
CA ASP A 692 -17.53 10.57 19.76
C ASP A 692 -18.93 10.06 19.35
N GLU A 693 -19.84 10.98 19.04
CA GLU A 693 -21.23 10.63 18.70
C GLU A 693 -21.33 9.75 17.45
N GLU A 694 -20.51 10.00 16.44
CA GLU A 694 -20.51 9.24 15.18
C GLU A 694 -19.97 7.82 15.39
N GLN A 695 -18.86 7.69 16.12
CA GLN A 695 -18.26 6.41 16.48
C GLN A 695 -19.22 5.57 17.33
N ASN A 696 -19.89 6.18 18.32
CA ASN A 696 -20.92 5.50 19.12
C ASN A 696 -22.10 5.03 18.26
N LYS A 697 -22.52 5.85 17.29
CA LYS A 697 -23.58 5.46 16.34
C LYS A 697 -23.17 4.26 15.50
N PHE A 698 -21.95 4.22 14.97
CA PHE A 698 -21.45 3.08 14.19
C PHE A 698 -21.36 1.80 15.03
N LEU A 699 -20.81 1.90 16.25
CA LEU A 699 -20.77 0.76 17.19
C LEU A 699 -22.17 0.23 17.50
N GLN A 700 -23.13 1.10 17.80
CA GLN A 700 -24.50 0.71 18.08
C GLN A 700 -25.16 0.03 16.88
N ASN A 701 -24.99 0.56 15.66
CA ASN A 701 -25.56 -0.05 14.47
C ASN A 701 -24.94 -1.41 14.16
N TYR A 702 -23.62 -1.56 14.34
CA TYR A 702 -22.95 -2.86 14.24
C TYR A 702 -23.51 -3.88 15.24
N VAL A 703 -23.61 -3.51 16.51
CA VAL A 703 -24.14 -4.36 17.60
C VAL A 703 -25.57 -4.83 17.30
N ARG A 704 -26.40 -3.95 16.75
CA ARG A 704 -27.78 -4.28 16.35
C ARG A 704 -27.82 -5.27 15.18
N LYS A 705 -26.96 -5.08 14.17
CA LYS A 705 -26.87 -5.98 13.01
C LYS A 705 -26.45 -7.40 13.42
N ILE A 706 -25.41 -7.53 14.25
CA ILE A 706 -24.98 -8.86 14.72
C ILE A 706 -26.03 -9.53 15.64
N SER A 707 -26.88 -8.73 16.30
CA SER A 707 -28.01 -9.26 17.07
C SER A 707 -29.12 -9.83 16.19
N ASP A 708 -29.33 -9.28 14.98
CA ASP A 708 -30.21 -9.90 14.00
C ASP A 708 -29.60 -11.23 13.51
N THR A 709 -28.29 -11.27 13.22
CA THR A 709 -27.57 -12.51 12.87
C THR A 709 -27.69 -13.57 13.95
N ASP A 710 -27.56 -13.21 15.23
CA ASP A 710 -27.69 -14.14 16.37
C ASP A 710 -29.04 -14.85 16.39
N LYS A 711 -30.12 -14.07 16.20
CA LYS A 711 -31.49 -14.61 16.13
C LYS A 711 -31.68 -15.52 14.92
N GLU A 712 -31.21 -15.10 13.75
CA GLU A 712 -31.41 -15.88 12.53
C GLU A 712 -30.54 -17.14 12.47
N THR A 713 -29.36 -17.12 13.11
CA THR A 713 -28.52 -18.31 13.29
C THR A 713 -29.26 -19.37 14.11
N GLN A 714 -29.89 -18.98 15.22
CA GLN A 714 -30.72 -19.89 16.03
C GLN A 714 -31.87 -20.49 15.20
N ASN A 715 -32.62 -19.64 14.48
CA ASN A 715 -33.72 -20.09 13.61
C ASN A 715 -33.25 -21.06 12.52
N PHE A 716 -32.06 -20.83 11.95
CA PHE A 716 -31.47 -21.68 10.93
C PHE A 716 -31.13 -23.07 11.48
N LEU A 717 -30.43 -23.15 12.61
CA LEU A 717 -30.10 -24.43 13.24
C LEU A 717 -31.36 -25.22 13.64
N GLU A 718 -32.39 -24.55 14.15
CA GLU A 718 -33.70 -25.17 14.46
C GLU A 718 -34.40 -25.77 13.24
N LYS A 719 -34.17 -25.22 12.05
CA LYS A 719 -34.68 -25.79 10.78
C LYS A 719 -33.82 -26.97 10.33
N LEU A 720 -32.49 -26.88 10.41
CA LEU A 720 -31.57 -27.98 10.10
C LEU A 720 -31.83 -29.21 10.99
N GLN A 721 -32.19 -28.98 12.27
CA GLN A 721 -32.55 -30.02 13.22
C GLN A 721 -33.71 -30.92 12.74
N LYS A 722 -34.57 -30.41 11.85
CA LYS A 722 -35.75 -31.12 11.34
C LYS A 722 -35.50 -31.88 10.04
N ILE A 723 -34.31 -31.76 9.45
CA ILE A 723 -33.96 -32.43 8.20
C ILE A 723 -33.43 -33.83 8.52
N ASN A 724 -33.99 -34.86 7.86
CA ASN A 724 -33.59 -36.26 8.04
C ASN A 724 -32.30 -36.59 7.25
N LYS A 725 -31.22 -35.87 7.54
CA LYS A 725 -29.86 -36.06 7.01
C LYS A 725 -28.87 -35.61 8.08
N LYS A 726 -27.75 -36.31 8.26
CA LYS A 726 -26.69 -35.90 9.18
C LYS A 726 -26.04 -34.62 8.63
N ILE A 727 -26.18 -33.52 9.36
CA ILE A 727 -25.72 -32.18 8.97
C ILE A 727 -24.82 -31.62 10.05
N THR A 728 -23.63 -31.16 9.66
CA THR A 728 -22.69 -30.45 10.55
C THR A 728 -22.42 -29.05 10.01
N VAL A 729 -22.55 -28.05 10.87
CA VAL A 729 -22.29 -26.63 10.59
C VAL A 729 -20.99 -26.22 11.25
N VAL A 730 -20.04 -25.70 10.47
CA VAL A 730 -18.86 -24.98 10.97
C VAL A 730 -19.15 -23.49 10.78
N PHE A 731 -19.46 -22.81 11.87
CA PHE A 731 -19.76 -21.38 11.88
C PHE A 731 -18.59 -20.61 12.48
N TYR A 732 -18.17 -19.53 11.83
CA TYR A 732 -17.12 -18.67 12.35
C TYR A 732 -17.26 -17.23 11.89
N GLY A 733 -16.88 -16.30 12.76
CA GLY A 733 -16.59 -14.92 12.37
C GLY A 733 -15.22 -14.83 11.68
N ASP A 734 -15.08 -14.03 10.64
CA ASP A 734 -13.81 -13.93 9.92
C ASP A 734 -12.83 -12.94 10.56
N HIS A 735 -13.29 -11.75 10.94
CA HIS A 735 -12.47 -10.74 11.62
C HIS A 735 -13.29 -9.79 12.50
N LEU A 736 -12.61 -9.10 13.41
CA LEU A 736 -13.22 -8.02 14.19
C LEU A 736 -13.54 -6.81 13.28
N SER A 737 -14.66 -6.14 13.53
CA SER A 737 -15.09 -4.95 12.78
C SER A 737 -14.27 -3.70 13.08
N ASN A 738 -14.16 -2.78 12.11
CA ASN A 738 -13.46 -1.50 12.27
C ASN A 738 -14.13 -0.52 13.25
N VAL A 739 -15.35 -0.81 13.72
CA VAL A 739 -15.98 -0.05 14.80
C VAL A 739 -15.23 -0.17 16.12
N PHE A 740 -14.34 -1.16 16.28
CA PHE A 740 -13.42 -1.28 17.42
C PHE A 740 -12.05 -0.73 17.04
N LEU A 741 -11.81 0.55 17.34
CA LEU A 741 -10.59 1.22 16.91
C LEU A 741 -9.35 0.60 17.57
N THR A 742 -8.25 0.41 16.83
CA THR A 742 -7.02 -0.21 17.37
C THR A 742 -6.36 0.56 18.54
N HIS A 743 -6.77 1.81 18.77
CA HIS A 743 -6.35 2.61 19.93
C HIS A 743 -7.30 2.53 21.12
N TYR A 744 -8.32 1.66 21.08
CA TYR A 744 -9.13 1.32 22.24
C TYR A 744 -8.20 0.93 23.40
N PRO A 745 -8.40 1.43 24.63
CA PRO A 745 -7.50 1.13 25.74
C PRO A 745 -7.21 -0.36 25.92
N SER A 746 -8.23 -1.20 25.78
CA SER A 746 -8.14 -2.66 25.89
C SER A 746 -7.39 -3.32 24.74
N LEU A 747 -7.66 -2.93 23.50
CA LEU A 747 -6.93 -3.43 22.32
C LEU A 747 -5.48 -2.93 22.28
N LYS A 748 -5.21 -1.77 22.86
CA LYS A 748 -3.84 -1.27 23.04
C LYS A 748 -3.08 -2.06 24.09
N ALA A 749 -3.74 -2.46 25.17
CA ALA A 749 -3.16 -3.27 26.23
C ALA A 749 -2.97 -4.73 25.81
N GLU A 750 -3.93 -5.31 25.08
CA GLU A 750 -3.94 -6.69 24.62
C GLU A 750 -4.26 -6.77 23.11
N PRO A 751 -3.27 -6.51 22.23
CA PRO A 751 -3.50 -6.44 20.78
C PRO A 751 -4.09 -7.71 20.15
N LEU A 752 -3.87 -8.88 20.74
CA LEU A 752 -4.41 -10.16 20.25
C LEU A 752 -5.94 -10.20 20.26
N LYS A 753 -6.60 -9.49 21.18
CA LYS A 753 -8.07 -9.44 21.23
C LYS A 753 -8.66 -8.83 19.97
N ALA A 754 -7.91 -8.00 19.25
CA ALA A 754 -8.33 -7.45 17.96
C ALA A 754 -8.44 -8.53 16.86
N TYR A 755 -7.85 -9.70 17.08
CA TYR A 755 -7.79 -10.81 16.13
C TYR A 755 -8.59 -12.02 16.59
N GLN A 756 -9.42 -11.90 17.63
CA GLN A 756 -10.22 -13.01 18.14
C GLN A 756 -11.70 -12.85 17.77
N THR A 757 -12.22 -13.85 17.07
CA THR A 757 -13.63 -13.97 16.66
C THR A 757 -14.25 -15.22 17.27
N ASP A 758 -15.53 -15.44 17.04
CA ASP A 758 -16.29 -16.55 17.62
C ASP A 758 -16.46 -17.67 16.60
N TYR A 759 -16.39 -18.93 17.06
CA TYR A 759 -16.73 -20.08 16.24
C TYR A 759 -17.48 -21.16 17.01
N PHE A 760 -18.21 -22.01 16.28
CA PHE A 760 -18.72 -23.30 16.77
C PHE A 760 -18.80 -24.33 15.63
N ILE A 761 -18.76 -25.60 16.01
CA ILE A 761 -19.02 -26.76 15.15
C ILE A 761 -20.21 -27.50 15.76
N TRP A 762 -21.36 -27.43 15.09
CA TRP A 762 -22.63 -27.94 15.57
C TRP A 762 -23.17 -29.02 14.64
N SER A 763 -23.75 -30.09 15.20
CA SER A 763 -24.36 -31.20 14.46
C SER A 763 -25.82 -31.41 14.87
N ASN A 764 -26.68 -31.68 13.89
CA ASN A 764 -28.09 -31.97 14.12
C ASN A 764 -28.35 -33.37 14.72
N THR A 765 -27.36 -34.27 14.72
CA THR A 765 -27.48 -35.61 15.33
C THR A 765 -26.99 -35.66 16.78
N GLY A 766 -26.63 -34.50 17.34
CA GLY A 766 -26.09 -34.38 18.70
C GLY A 766 -24.63 -33.92 18.68
N ASN A 767 -24.28 -33.11 19.67
CA ASN A 767 -22.95 -32.52 19.81
C ASN A 767 -22.15 -33.28 20.88
N MET A 768 -20.92 -33.70 20.53
CA MET A 768 -19.99 -34.17 21.54
C MET A 768 -19.40 -32.96 22.27
N HIS A 769 -19.49 -32.95 23.59
CA HIS A 769 -18.97 -31.86 24.42
C HIS A 769 -17.45 -32.03 24.56
N ASN A 770 -16.69 -31.61 23.54
CA ASN A 770 -15.23 -31.53 23.62
C ASN A 770 -14.79 -30.07 23.76
N LYS A 771 -13.85 -29.90 24.69
CA LYS A 771 -13.30 -28.70 25.33
C LYS A 771 -13.18 -27.45 24.43
N GLN A 772 -13.46 -26.29 25.03
CA GLN A 772 -13.27 -24.96 24.42
C GLN A 772 -11.79 -24.71 24.13
N GLU A 773 -11.48 -24.53 22.85
CA GLU A 773 -10.13 -24.22 22.39
C GLU A 773 -10.12 -22.89 21.65
N GLU A 774 -8.98 -22.23 21.74
CA GLU A 774 -8.64 -21.21 20.76
C GLU A 774 -8.11 -21.98 19.56
N ILE A 775 -8.61 -21.69 18.36
CA ILE A 775 -8.11 -22.27 17.10
C ILE A 775 -7.81 -21.15 16.12
N ASN A 776 -7.28 -21.48 14.95
CA ASN A 776 -7.20 -20.57 13.81
C ASN A 776 -7.94 -21.14 12.60
N ALA A 777 -8.12 -20.31 11.57
CA ALA A 777 -8.92 -20.70 10.40
C ALA A 777 -8.41 -21.97 9.69
N ALA A 778 -7.10 -22.27 9.73
CA ALA A 778 -6.55 -23.47 9.09
C ALA A 778 -6.86 -24.78 9.85
N GLU A 779 -7.39 -24.67 11.06
CA GLU A 779 -7.66 -25.81 11.94
C GLU A 779 -9.13 -26.27 11.89
N PHE A 780 -10.00 -25.59 11.13
CA PHE A 780 -11.41 -26.01 11.02
C PHE A 780 -11.59 -27.40 10.42
N ALA A 781 -10.82 -27.76 9.40
CA ALA A 781 -10.91 -29.09 8.79
C ALA A 781 -10.56 -30.23 9.77
N PRO A 782 -9.41 -30.22 10.48
CA PRO A 782 -9.13 -31.25 11.49
C PRO A 782 -10.13 -31.19 12.67
N ALA A 783 -10.56 -30.01 13.12
CA ALA A 783 -11.55 -29.88 14.20
C ALA A 783 -12.93 -30.45 13.81
N LEU A 784 -13.36 -30.26 12.56
CA LEU A 784 -14.56 -30.87 12.00
C LEU A 784 -14.45 -32.39 12.04
N LEU A 785 -13.38 -32.95 11.45
CA LEU A 785 -13.18 -34.39 11.36
C LEU A 785 -13.13 -35.05 12.75
N GLU A 786 -12.56 -34.36 13.74
CA GLU A 786 -12.58 -34.80 15.13
C GLU A 786 -13.96 -34.75 15.75
N THR A 787 -14.66 -33.63 15.61
CA THR A 787 -16.01 -33.42 16.18
C THR A 787 -17.00 -34.44 15.64
N THR A 788 -16.87 -34.82 14.37
CA THR A 788 -17.75 -35.81 13.74
C THR A 788 -17.27 -37.25 13.89
N GLY A 789 -16.11 -37.50 14.52
CA GLY A 789 -15.51 -38.83 14.62
C GLY A 789 -15.12 -39.43 13.26
N ALA A 790 -14.84 -38.59 12.27
CA ALA A 790 -14.54 -39.00 10.91
C ALA A 790 -13.08 -39.38 10.71
N LYS A 791 -12.84 -40.36 9.83
CA LYS A 791 -11.50 -40.79 9.43
C LYS A 791 -10.72 -39.64 8.79
N VAL A 792 -9.40 -39.69 8.92
CA VAL A 792 -8.47 -38.70 8.40
C VAL A 792 -7.52 -39.31 7.39
N SER A 793 -7.18 -38.56 6.34
CA SER A 793 -6.05 -38.86 5.46
C SER A 793 -4.72 -38.49 6.15
N PRO A 794 -3.56 -38.92 5.62
CA PRO A 794 -2.27 -38.50 6.15
C PRO A 794 -2.10 -36.97 6.22
N TYR A 795 -2.65 -36.24 5.25
CA TYR A 795 -2.67 -34.77 5.27
C TYR A 795 -3.45 -34.22 6.47
N TYR A 796 -4.66 -34.71 6.70
CA TYR A 796 -5.47 -34.28 7.86
C TYR A 796 -4.91 -34.81 9.19
N ALA A 797 -4.14 -35.89 9.21
CA ALA A 797 -3.41 -36.34 10.38
C ALA A 797 -2.26 -35.38 10.74
N LEU A 798 -1.53 -34.84 9.75
CA LEU A 798 -0.58 -33.75 9.96
C LEU A 798 -1.27 -32.51 10.53
N LEU A 799 -2.37 -32.07 9.91
CA LEU A 799 -3.11 -30.89 10.39
C LEU A 799 -3.68 -31.10 11.80
N SER A 800 -4.12 -32.31 12.13
CA SER A 800 -4.57 -32.66 13.50
C SER A 800 -3.42 -32.55 14.51
N LYS A 801 -2.19 -32.96 14.15
CA LYS A 801 -1.03 -32.77 15.03
C LYS A 801 -0.68 -31.31 15.21
N VAL A 802 -0.73 -30.52 14.14
CA VAL A 802 -0.49 -29.08 14.19
C VAL A 802 -1.49 -28.42 15.14
N MET A 803 -2.79 -28.69 14.97
CA MET A 803 -3.87 -28.14 15.80
C MET A 803 -3.69 -28.45 17.29
N TRP A 804 -3.34 -29.69 17.64
CA TRP A 804 -3.28 -30.13 19.04
C TRP A 804 -1.96 -29.81 19.75
N GLU A 805 -0.86 -29.73 19.00
CA GLU A 805 0.48 -29.61 19.59
C GLU A 805 1.00 -28.17 19.52
N LEU A 806 0.67 -27.42 18.46
CA LEU A 806 1.05 -26.01 18.38
C LEU A 806 0.00 -25.13 19.07
N PRO A 807 0.43 -24.08 19.81
CA PRO A 807 -0.48 -23.04 20.27
C PRO A 807 -1.12 -22.33 19.07
N SER A 808 -2.42 -22.11 19.10
CA SER A 808 -3.20 -21.55 18.00
C SER A 808 -2.77 -20.12 17.60
N GLU A 809 -2.10 -19.40 18.51
CA GLU A 809 -1.40 -18.15 18.25
C GLU A 809 -0.28 -18.29 17.21
N TYR A 810 0.17 -19.51 16.90
CA TYR A 810 1.11 -19.82 15.82
C TYR A 810 0.64 -19.24 14.50
N ASN A 811 -0.66 -19.27 14.20
CA ASN A 811 -1.20 -18.66 13.00
C ASN A 811 -1.82 -17.28 13.30
N SER A 812 -1.08 -16.44 14.02
CA SER A 812 -1.50 -15.07 14.37
C SER A 812 -0.39 -14.05 14.15
N ALA A 813 -0.70 -12.77 14.38
CA ALA A 813 0.28 -11.68 14.37
C ALA A 813 1.45 -11.86 15.37
N LEU A 814 1.28 -12.69 16.42
CA LEU A 814 2.32 -12.94 17.43
C LEU A 814 3.21 -14.14 17.13
N ALA A 815 2.97 -14.88 16.04
CA ALA A 815 3.78 -16.04 15.67
C ALA A 815 5.30 -15.83 15.75
N PRO A 816 5.86 -14.66 15.35
CA PRO A 816 7.30 -14.43 15.44
C PRO A 816 7.86 -14.36 16.88
N GLN A 817 7.00 -14.28 17.90
CA GLN A 817 7.36 -14.18 19.32
C GLN A 817 7.27 -15.53 20.04
N LEU A 818 6.70 -16.55 19.39
CA LEU A 818 6.55 -17.88 19.97
C LEU A 818 7.87 -18.66 19.88
N THR A 819 8.19 -19.38 20.95
CA THR A 819 9.34 -20.28 21.00
C THR A 819 8.86 -21.72 21.17
N PHE A 820 9.33 -22.62 20.32
CA PHE A 820 8.93 -24.02 20.32
C PHE A 820 10.04 -24.92 20.88
N ASN A 821 9.66 -25.99 21.57
CA ASN A 821 10.60 -27.07 21.87
C ASN A 821 10.84 -27.94 20.61
N ASN A 822 11.82 -28.85 20.66
CA ASN A 822 12.22 -29.66 19.50
C ASN A 822 11.08 -30.50 18.87
N THR A 823 10.08 -30.90 19.64
CA THR A 823 8.95 -31.70 19.12
C THR A 823 7.96 -30.80 18.37
N LEU A 824 7.56 -29.68 18.99
CA LEU A 824 6.66 -28.69 18.39
C LEU A 824 7.27 -28.08 17.12
N GLN A 825 8.56 -27.80 17.17
CA GLN A 825 9.33 -27.29 16.04
C GLN A 825 9.25 -28.24 14.83
N ARG A 826 9.21 -29.56 15.04
CA ARG A 826 9.12 -30.54 13.96
C ARG A 826 7.75 -30.51 13.26
N TYR A 827 6.65 -30.40 14.01
CA TYR A 827 5.30 -30.33 13.43
C TYR A 827 5.15 -29.08 12.56
N LYS A 828 5.67 -27.96 13.06
CA LYS A 828 5.78 -26.71 12.30
C LYS A 828 6.59 -26.91 11.02
N GLU A 829 7.81 -27.45 11.10
CA GLU A 829 8.69 -27.66 9.94
C GLU A 829 8.10 -28.62 8.91
N ASP A 830 7.46 -29.71 9.35
CA ASP A 830 6.78 -30.64 8.45
C ASP A 830 5.66 -29.94 7.67
N LEU A 831 4.83 -29.14 8.35
CA LEU A 831 3.78 -28.36 7.71
C LEU A 831 4.37 -27.32 6.75
N GLU A 832 5.44 -26.62 7.14
CA GLU A 832 6.13 -25.65 6.28
C GLU A 832 6.65 -26.31 5.00
N ILE A 833 7.24 -27.51 5.10
CA ILE A 833 7.75 -28.28 3.95
C ILE A 833 6.61 -28.71 3.03
N ILE A 834 5.51 -29.22 3.58
CA ILE A 834 4.33 -29.64 2.80
C ILE A 834 3.68 -28.43 2.12
N GLN A 835 3.46 -27.33 2.86
CA GLN A 835 2.89 -26.11 2.33
C GLN A 835 3.79 -25.49 1.26
N TYR A 836 5.11 -25.49 1.45
CA TYR A 836 6.05 -25.03 0.42
C TYR A 836 5.95 -25.88 -0.84
N ASP A 837 5.96 -27.21 -0.74
CA ASP A 837 5.83 -28.11 -1.90
C ASP A 837 4.54 -27.87 -2.70
N LEU A 838 3.43 -27.68 -1.98
CA LEU A 838 2.12 -27.42 -2.58
C LEU A 838 2.02 -26.06 -3.27
N THR A 839 2.81 -25.08 -2.85
CA THR A 839 2.60 -23.66 -3.24
C THR A 839 3.74 -23.08 -4.07
N ALA A 840 4.95 -22.99 -3.53
CA ALA A 840 6.09 -22.28 -4.12
C ALA A 840 7.23 -23.21 -4.59
N GLY A 841 7.20 -24.47 -4.16
CA GLY A 841 8.25 -25.46 -4.37
C GLY A 841 8.20 -26.12 -5.74
N LYS A 842 8.63 -27.38 -5.79
CA LYS A 842 8.72 -28.21 -7.00
C LYS A 842 7.48 -29.06 -7.25
N HIS A 843 6.49 -29.04 -6.36
CA HIS A 843 5.26 -29.82 -6.45
C HIS A 843 5.54 -31.31 -6.64
N TYR A 844 6.36 -31.88 -5.75
CA TYR A 844 6.64 -33.31 -5.77
C TYR A 844 5.39 -34.11 -5.43
N LEU A 845 4.59 -33.62 -4.47
CA LEU A 845 3.29 -34.18 -4.13
C LEU A 845 2.25 -33.87 -5.22
N LYS A 846 1.45 -34.88 -5.55
CA LYS A 846 0.33 -34.82 -6.51
C LYS A 846 -0.98 -35.12 -5.81
N GLU A 847 -2.09 -34.67 -6.39
CA GLU A 847 -3.43 -34.92 -5.87
C GLU A 847 -3.73 -36.42 -5.68
N SER A 848 -3.22 -37.26 -6.58
CA SER A 848 -3.36 -38.72 -6.54
C SER A 848 -2.49 -39.41 -5.49
N ASP A 849 -1.62 -38.68 -4.78
CA ASP A 849 -0.75 -39.32 -3.79
C ASP A 849 -1.57 -39.80 -2.58
N PRO A 850 -1.21 -40.96 -1.99
CA PRO A 850 -1.88 -41.50 -0.80
C PRO A 850 -1.90 -40.53 0.40
N PHE A 851 -1.06 -39.50 0.37
CA PHE A 851 -1.02 -38.47 1.40
C PHE A 851 -2.34 -37.68 1.52
N PHE A 852 -3.08 -37.50 0.42
CA PHE A 852 -4.35 -36.76 0.43
C PHE A 852 -5.59 -37.66 0.46
N GLN A 853 -5.42 -38.97 0.31
CA GLN A 853 -6.49 -39.95 0.22
C GLN A 853 -6.73 -40.61 1.57
N LEU A 854 -7.96 -41.06 1.83
CA LEU A 854 -8.21 -42.00 2.92
C LEU A 854 -7.59 -43.34 2.54
N SER A 855 -6.89 -43.99 3.48
CA SER A 855 -6.41 -45.36 3.28
C SER A 855 -7.61 -46.29 3.15
N GLU A 856 -7.65 -47.10 2.09
CA GLU A 856 -8.65 -48.15 1.89
C GLU A 856 -8.71 -49.16 3.05
#